data_AF-A0A367H2I1-F1
#
_entry.id   AF-A0A367H2I1-F1
#
_cell.length_a   1.000
_cell.length_b   1.000
_cell.length_c   1.000
_cell.angle_alpha   90.00
_cell.angle_beta   90.00
_cell.angle_gamma   90.00
#
_symmetry.space_group_name_H-M   'P 1'
#
loop_
_entity.id
_entity.type
_entity.pdbx_description
1 polymer ?
#
loop_
_entity_poly.entity_id
_entity_poly.type
_entity_poly.pdbx_seq_one_letter_code
_entity_poly.pdbx_strand_id
1 'polypeptide(L)'
;MTVHTFKLAFSQITCSRCGVNRIRGVECPDCGRRPEPWEVDTASLARRQAAARARTVLSQPVPLVSSRQMDATEFLHADVFGSLSEWMGIFFEAATATAEGNVQGAEDLERAVSEYVKLRAIVDGADGRRPLRALVKHLRELAGELDAVVDAYLAALLAASPLQAQNLASTAQKHLDRTAALADQAAVIANTISVMTKQRDIAQIQDCLLARALEACQASDLLALDTAGRDALMQLVSSRGVPGSGILFAVHDLQARSLFDPDQFHEVLHRAYEVFRSSPTVLRTLAATPLFEEDFKRAVWELFDGSMEAAHAMDNAVHSRQAGRALLGMAAALVEGPGQVIATVLLLACGRKSAAYENLRHKNATDLVNTAQQEPALQGLINGLDSDLRTGRAHALVHYEEDFAVIERKSKTRKVAWADVLDGVFQGYESVLACQLALLQALGELGFTSFGLDGLWHSLGLTAEQMTTAVLETMNCHDVIITANDKQWQVEARTGSETPLPMLIAMLQPTLPEDLEELVFTAHQDSGIHILAGPIAPWRALSETTEDTDAHQLAFLRAQLRWTYDGTPWLPTSFVRRWMAGQAANALQATPATAVARLRELRELAVLATDDDLAWALSGAIRHTRLGQNSDATAELTQLTTWGTAPAAGPTWWQNYKAPNR
;
A
#
# COMPACT_ATOMS: atom_id res chain seq x y z
N MET A 1 7.89 -24.79 7.02
CA MET A 1 9.23 -25.02 6.46
C MET A 1 9.63 -26.47 6.69
N THR A 2 9.81 -27.22 5.62
CA THR A 2 10.31 -28.60 5.66
C THR A 2 11.83 -28.53 5.65
N VAL A 3 12.50 -29.11 6.65
CA VAL A 3 13.96 -29.15 6.68
C VAL A 3 14.42 -30.23 5.68
N HIS A 4 15.11 -29.82 4.61
CA HIS A 4 15.66 -30.75 3.62
C HIS A 4 17.05 -31.23 4.07
N THR A 5 17.09 -32.08 5.09
CA THR A 5 18.33 -32.75 5.51
C THR A 5 18.54 -34.05 4.74
N PHE A 6 19.64 -34.15 4.00
CA PHE A 6 20.09 -35.43 3.42
C PHE A 6 21.25 -36.01 4.22
N LYS A 7 21.30 -37.35 4.30
CA LYS A 7 22.33 -38.08 5.06
C LYS A 7 23.40 -38.59 4.12
N LEU A 8 24.66 -38.33 4.46
CA LEU A 8 25.81 -38.88 3.72
C LEU A 8 26.39 -40.09 4.47
N ALA A 9 26.41 -41.23 3.79
CA ALA A 9 27.12 -42.40 4.28
C ALA A 9 28.60 -42.35 3.86
N PHE A 10 29.48 -42.75 4.78
CA PHE A 10 30.92 -42.90 4.53
C PHE A 10 31.34 -44.29 4.98
N SER A 11 32.03 -45.04 4.11
CA SER A 11 32.53 -46.37 4.48
C SER A 11 33.67 -46.23 5.50
N GLN A 12 33.57 -46.91 6.64
CA GLN A 12 34.60 -46.90 7.68
C GLN A 12 35.46 -48.17 7.63
N ILE A 13 36.75 -48.03 7.96
CA ILE A 13 37.71 -49.12 8.16
C ILE A 13 38.51 -48.86 9.43
N THR A 14 39.00 -49.91 10.07
CA THR A 14 39.87 -49.79 11.25
C THR A 14 41.28 -49.41 10.82
N CYS A 15 41.86 -48.37 11.42
CA CYS A 15 43.21 -47.94 11.13
C CYS A 15 44.22 -49.00 11.57
N SER A 16 45.00 -49.53 10.64
CA SER A 16 46.01 -50.55 10.89
C SER A 16 47.25 -50.06 11.65
N ARG A 17 47.32 -48.78 12.05
CA ARG A 17 48.38 -48.23 12.92
C ARG A 17 47.90 -47.99 14.37
N CYS A 18 46.75 -47.34 14.56
CA CYS A 18 46.26 -46.96 15.89
C CYS A 18 44.98 -47.68 16.33
N GLY A 19 44.36 -48.50 15.49
CA GLY A 19 43.15 -49.27 15.81
C GLY A 19 41.84 -48.47 15.80
N VAL A 20 41.86 -47.17 15.52
CA VAL A 20 40.65 -46.33 15.49
C VAL A 20 39.94 -46.43 14.14
N ASN A 21 38.61 -46.40 14.14
CA ASN A 21 37.81 -46.36 12.92
C ASN A 21 38.01 -45.03 12.18
N ARG A 22 38.41 -45.11 10.92
CA ARG A 22 38.57 -43.97 10.01
C ARG A 22 37.79 -44.19 8.73
N ILE A 23 37.58 -43.12 7.97
CA ILE A 23 36.94 -43.21 6.65
C ILE A 23 37.89 -43.90 5.68
N ARG A 24 37.38 -44.86 4.91
CA ARG A 24 38.11 -45.56 3.86
C ARG A 24 38.63 -44.55 2.83
N GLY A 25 39.92 -44.63 2.50
CA GLY A 25 40.52 -43.72 1.51
C GLY A 25 40.83 -42.31 2.02
N VAL A 26 40.71 -42.05 3.34
CA VAL A 26 41.06 -40.76 3.98
C VAL A 26 42.13 -41.01 5.05
N GLU A 27 43.01 -40.03 5.26
CA GLU A 27 44.06 -40.07 6.30
C GLU A 27 43.46 -40.28 7.70
N CYS A 28 44.12 -41.09 8.53
CA CYS A 28 43.68 -41.32 9.90
C CYS A 28 43.79 -40.02 10.73
N PRO A 29 42.70 -39.52 11.33
CA PRO A 29 42.73 -38.27 12.08
C PRO A 29 43.63 -38.32 13.32
N ASP A 30 43.80 -39.50 13.93
CA ASP A 30 44.55 -39.62 15.19
C ASP A 30 46.04 -39.87 15.01
N CYS A 31 46.44 -40.61 13.96
CA CYS A 31 47.82 -41.05 13.79
C CYS A 31 48.46 -40.66 12.45
N GLY A 32 47.75 -39.87 11.62
CA GLY A 32 48.23 -39.37 10.32
C GLY A 32 48.56 -40.47 9.30
N ARG A 33 48.04 -41.68 9.47
CA ARG A 33 48.30 -42.78 8.52
C ARG A 33 47.57 -42.48 7.22
N ARG A 34 48.33 -42.30 6.14
CA ARG A 34 47.80 -42.13 4.78
C ARG A 34 47.09 -43.41 4.30
N PRO A 35 46.02 -43.27 3.51
CA PRO A 35 45.30 -44.40 2.94
C PRO A 35 46.18 -45.18 1.96
N GLU A 36 46.04 -46.51 1.93
CA GLU A 36 46.70 -47.35 0.93
C GLU A 36 46.03 -47.18 -0.46
N PRO A 37 46.76 -47.36 -1.59
CA PRO A 37 46.21 -47.13 -2.93
C PRO A 37 44.97 -47.94 -3.31
N TRP A 38 44.71 -49.07 -2.64
CA TRP A 38 43.57 -49.95 -2.87
C TRP A 38 42.35 -49.62 -1.97
N GLU A 39 42.47 -48.68 -1.03
CA GLU A 39 41.39 -48.24 -0.15
C GLU A 39 40.41 -47.30 -0.86
N VAL A 40 39.72 -47.80 -1.88
CA VAL A 40 38.73 -47.04 -2.65
C VAL A 40 37.33 -47.26 -2.07
N ASP A 41 36.64 -46.18 -1.72
CA ASP A 41 35.20 -46.17 -1.47
C ASP A 41 34.49 -45.89 -2.81
N THR A 42 33.98 -46.95 -3.45
CA THR A 42 33.35 -46.88 -4.77
C THR A 42 32.06 -46.06 -4.77
N ALA A 43 31.28 -46.13 -3.69
CA ALA A 43 30.06 -45.32 -3.54
C ALA A 43 30.42 -43.83 -3.36
N SER A 44 31.40 -43.52 -2.52
CA SER A 44 31.91 -42.15 -2.36
C SER A 44 32.54 -41.60 -3.64
N LEU A 45 33.23 -42.45 -4.43
CA LEU A 45 33.79 -42.05 -5.71
C LEU A 45 32.69 -41.72 -6.73
N ALA A 46 31.68 -42.60 -6.87
CA ALA A 46 30.56 -42.39 -7.78
C ALA A 46 29.77 -41.12 -7.44
N ARG A 47 29.45 -40.91 -6.16
CA ARG A 47 28.82 -39.69 -5.65
C ARG A 47 29.61 -38.43 -6.01
N ARG A 48 30.93 -38.44 -5.76
CA ARG A 48 31.80 -37.29 -6.06
C ARG A 48 31.91 -37.03 -7.56
N GLN A 49 31.95 -38.07 -8.38
CA GLN A 49 31.94 -37.93 -9.85
C GLN A 49 30.62 -37.33 -10.34
N ALA A 50 29.48 -37.79 -9.83
CA ALA A 50 28.16 -37.23 -10.16
C ALA A 50 28.08 -35.74 -9.79
N ALA A 51 28.47 -35.39 -8.56
CA ALA A 51 28.48 -34.00 -8.12
C ALA A 51 29.45 -33.12 -8.93
N ALA A 52 30.61 -33.64 -9.32
CA ALA A 52 31.57 -32.92 -10.17
C ALA A 52 31.01 -32.67 -11.59
N ARG A 53 30.30 -33.64 -12.19
CA ARG A 53 29.62 -33.46 -13.49
C ARG A 53 28.52 -32.42 -13.39
N ALA A 54 27.63 -32.54 -12.40
CA ALA A 54 26.58 -31.56 -12.16
C ALA A 54 27.15 -30.14 -11.92
N ARG A 55 28.24 -30.02 -11.15
CA ARG A 55 28.92 -28.74 -10.95
C ARG A 55 29.51 -28.15 -12.24
N THR A 56 29.99 -29.02 -13.14
CA THR A 56 30.45 -28.61 -14.46
C THR A 56 29.31 -28.02 -15.28
N VAL A 57 28.11 -28.63 -15.23
CA VAL A 57 26.89 -28.10 -15.89
C VAL A 57 26.49 -26.74 -15.30
N LEU A 58 26.48 -26.59 -13.98
CA LEU A 58 26.15 -25.32 -13.31
C LEU A 58 27.07 -24.16 -13.75
N SER A 59 28.35 -24.49 -13.98
CA SER A 59 29.39 -23.53 -14.37
C SER A 59 29.38 -23.20 -15.87
N GLN A 60 28.54 -23.84 -16.67
CA GLN A 60 28.44 -23.52 -18.09
C GLN A 60 27.86 -22.12 -18.28
N PRO A 61 28.38 -21.35 -19.26
CA PRO A 61 27.83 -20.06 -19.59
C PRO A 61 26.36 -20.22 -19.99
N VAL A 62 25.54 -19.33 -19.44
CA VAL A 62 24.10 -19.29 -19.67
C VAL A 62 23.85 -19.08 -21.17
N PRO A 63 23.16 -20.00 -21.87
CA PRO A 63 22.82 -19.79 -23.28
C PRO A 63 21.89 -18.59 -23.40
N LEU A 64 22.20 -17.66 -24.31
CA LEU A 64 21.31 -16.54 -24.61
C LEU A 64 20.01 -17.09 -25.22
N VAL A 65 18.95 -17.14 -24.42
CA VAL A 65 17.61 -17.42 -24.91
C VAL A 65 17.15 -16.18 -25.68
N SER A 66 16.78 -16.37 -26.95
CA SER A 66 16.22 -15.29 -27.77
C SER A 66 14.93 -14.81 -27.12
N SER A 67 14.89 -13.56 -26.65
CA SER A 67 13.75 -12.90 -26.00
C SER A 67 12.51 -12.73 -26.91
N ARG A 68 12.57 -13.23 -28.15
CA ARG A 68 11.60 -12.97 -29.23
C ARG A 68 10.33 -13.82 -29.20
N GLN A 69 10.13 -14.71 -28.22
CA GLN A 69 9.08 -15.74 -28.30
C GLN A 69 8.14 -15.88 -27.10
N MET A 70 8.23 -15.04 -26.07
CA MET A 70 7.38 -15.23 -24.88
C MET A 70 6.63 -13.96 -24.54
N ASP A 71 5.32 -14.09 -24.33
CA ASP A 71 4.51 -13.09 -23.64
C ASP A 71 5.06 -12.97 -22.22
N ALA A 72 5.97 -12.01 -22.02
CA ALA A 72 6.83 -11.93 -20.86
C ALA A 72 6.05 -11.79 -19.54
N THR A 73 4.86 -11.18 -19.60
CA THR A 73 4.01 -10.90 -18.44
C THR A 73 3.33 -12.16 -17.89
N GLU A 74 2.76 -13.01 -18.76
CA GLU A 74 2.06 -14.23 -18.32
C GLU A 74 3.05 -15.33 -17.89
N PHE A 75 4.16 -15.47 -18.64
CA PHE A 75 5.17 -16.48 -18.39
C PHE A 75 5.97 -16.25 -17.10
N LEU A 76 6.36 -15.00 -16.80
CA LEU A 76 7.15 -14.71 -15.58
C LEU A 76 6.32 -14.83 -14.29
N HIS A 77 4.99 -14.76 -14.38
CA HIS A 77 4.11 -14.71 -13.22
C HIS A 77 3.68 -16.06 -12.66
N ALA A 78 3.18 -16.98 -13.50
CA ALA A 78 2.66 -18.27 -13.04
C ALA A 78 3.65 -19.41 -13.30
N ASP A 79 4.30 -19.39 -14.46
CA ASP A 79 5.09 -20.52 -14.91
C ASP A 79 6.46 -20.58 -14.26
N VAL A 80 7.11 -19.44 -13.97
CA VAL A 80 8.43 -19.43 -13.32
C VAL A 80 8.36 -19.92 -11.87
N PHE A 81 7.44 -19.42 -11.05
CA PHE A 81 7.29 -19.89 -9.67
C PHE A 81 6.84 -21.36 -9.60
N GLY A 82 5.91 -21.76 -10.47
CA GLY A 82 5.49 -23.17 -10.60
C GLY A 82 6.67 -24.08 -10.98
N SER A 83 7.42 -23.69 -12.02
CA SER A 83 8.59 -24.43 -12.50
C SER A 83 9.71 -24.50 -11.45
N LEU A 84 9.97 -23.42 -10.71
CA LEU A 84 10.98 -23.40 -9.65
C LEU A 84 10.57 -24.30 -8.48
N SER A 85 9.30 -24.28 -8.08
CA SER A 85 8.76 -25.12 -7.01
C SER A 85 8.86 -26.61 -7.36
N GLU A 86 8.42 -26.99 -8.57
CA GLU A 86 8.54 -28.36 -9.08
C GLU A 86 10.00 -28.78 -9.17
N TRP A 87 10.85 -27.93 -9.74
CA TRP A 87 12.29 -28.17 -9.89
C TRP A 87 12.98 -28.38 -8.54
N MET A 88 12.67 -27.58 -7.51
CA MET A 88 13.26 -27.74 -6.18
C MET A 88 12.99 -29.14 -5.61
N GLY A 89 11.77 -29.66 -5.78
CA GLY A 89 11.44 -31.03 -5.38
C GLY A 89 12.32 -32.07 -6.09
N ILE A 90 12.40 -31.98 -7.43
CA ILE A 90 13.22 -32.86 -8.27
C ILE A 90 14.69 -32.80 -7.86
N PHE A 91 15.22 -31.60 -7.63
CA PHE A 91 16.61 -31.40 -7.22
C PHE A 91 16.92 -32.06 -5.88
N PHE A 92 16.08 -31.86 -4.85
CA PHE A 92 16.34 -32.44 -3.53
C PHE A 92 16.19 -33.96 -3.52
N GLU A 93 15.25 -34.52 -4.28
CA GLU A 93 15.13 -35.96 -4.48
C GLU A 93 16.38 -36.54 -5.16
N ALA A 94 16.84 -35.91 -6.23
CA ALA A 94 18.04 -36.34 -6.96
C ALA A 94 19.33 -36.23 -6.11
N ALA A 95 19.47 -35.15 -5.33
CA ALA A 95 20.60 -34.96 -4.42
C ALA A 95 20.62 -36.03 -3.31
N THR A 96 19.44 -36.37 -2.77
CA THR A 96 19.30 -37.42 -1.75
C THR A 96 19.62 -38.80 -2.32
N ALA A 97 19.05 -39.15 -3.48
CA ALA A 97 19.33 -40.42 -4.15
C ALA A 97 20.83 -40.57 -4.51
N THR A 98 21.47 -39.48 -4.91
CA THR A 98 22.92 -39.44 -5.15
C THR A 98 23.72 -39.65 -3.86
N ALA A 99 23.31 -39.06 -2.75
CA ALA A 99 23.95 -39.23 -1.45
C ALA A 99 23.88 -40.68 -0.93
N GLU A 100 22.80 -41.38 -1.25
CA GLU A 100 22.57 -42.80 -0.91
C GLU A 100 23.30 -43.78 -1.86
N GLY A 101 23.92 -43.28 -2.93
CA GLY A 101 24.68 -44.10 -3.88
C GLY A 101 23.83 -44.80 -4.94
N ASN A 102 22.61 -44.31 -5.20
CA ASN A 102 21.77 -44.80 -6.30
C ASN A 102 22.32 -44.34 -7.66
N VAL A 103 22.48 -45.28 -8.60
CA VAL A 103 22.99 -45.00 -9.96
C VAL A 103 22.08 -44.02 -10.72
N GLN A 104 20.76 -44.19 -10.61
CA GLN A 104 19.79 -43.31 -11.27
C GLN A 104 19.84 -41.87 -10.71
N GLY A 105 20.13 -41.76 -9.40
CA GLY A 105 20.26 -40.46 -8.73
C GLY A 105 21.35 -39.57 -9.34
N ALA A 106 22.45 -40.17 -9.82
CA ALA A 106 23.54 -39.42 -10.45
C ALA A 106 23.13 -38.77 -11.79
N GLU A 107 22.31 -39.44 -12.59
CA GLU A 107 21.78 -38.91 -13.86
C GLU A 107 20.69 -37.87 -13.57
N ASP A 108 19.83 -38.14 -12.60
CA ASP A 108 18.76 -37.23 -12.18
C ASP A 108 19.33 -35.91 -11.63
N LEU A 109 20.45 -35.96 -10.91
CA LEU A 109 21.11 -34.76 -10.38
C LEU A 109 21.68 -33.89 -11.50
N GLU A 110 22.31 -34.51 -12.50
CA GLU A 110 22.84 -33.78 -13.65
C GLU A 110 21.71 -33.15 -14.49
N ARG A 111 20.60 -33.89 -14.66
CA ARG A 111 19.38 -33.39 -15.31
C ARG A 111 18.75 -32.22 -14.56
N ALA A 112 18.56 -32.35 -13.24
CA ALA A 112 18.00 -31.30 -12.41
C ALA A 112 18.85 -30.02 -12.48
N VAL A 113 20.18 -30.13 -12.45
CA VAL A 113 21.06 -28.95 -12.61
C VAL A 113 20.99 -28.38 -14.03
N SER A 114 20.83 -29.21 -15.05
CA SER A 114 20.62 -28.72 -16.43
C SER A 114 19.30 -27.97 -16.58
N GLU A 115 18.21 -28.46 -15.99
CA GLU A 115 16.91 -27.78 -15.96
C GLU A 115 17.00 -26.44 -15.23
N TYR A 116 17.71 -26.39 -14.10
CA TYR A 116 17.98 -25.14 -13.39
C TYR A 116 18.73 -24.12 -14.26
N VAL A 117 19.79 -24.53 -14.97
CA VAL A 117 20.55 -23.63 -15.85
C VAL A 117 19.66 -23.02 -16.93
N LYS A 118 18.64 -23.75 -17.42
CA LYS A 118 17.65 -23.21 -18.36
C LYS A 118 16.71 -22.20 -17.69
N LEU A 119 16.24 -22.47 -16.47
CA LEU A 119 15.42 -21.52 -15.70
C LEU A 119 16.20 -20.24 -15.38
N ARG A 120 17.46 -20.37 -14.97
CA ARG A 120 18.37 -19.22 -14.78
C ARG A 120 18.52 -18.42 -16.07
N ALA A 121 18.69 -19.09 -17.21
CA ALA A 121 18.81 -18.42 -18.51
C ALA A 121 17.58 -17.58 -18.89
N ILE A 122 16.39 -18.09 -18.56
CA ILE A 122 15.12 -17.39 -18.75
C ILE A 122 15.08 -16.12 -17.89
N VAL A 123 15.40 -16.23 -16.60
CA VAL A 123 15.37 -15.11 -15.64
C VAL A 123 16.42 -14.06 -15.99
N ASP A 124 17.63 -14.48 -16.34
CA ASP A 124 18.72 -13.57 -16.73
C ASP A 124 18.40 -12.83 -18.02
N GLY A 125 17.79 -13.54 -18.99
CA GLY A 125 17.35 -12.99 -20.28
C GLY A 125 16.08 -12.14 -20.24
N ALA A 126 15.38 -12.09 -19.12
CA ALA A 126 14.15 -11.30 -18.96
C ALA A 126 14.41 -9.79 -19.06
N ASP A 127 13.49 -9.04 -19.65
CA ASP A 127 13.58 -7.58 -19.75
C ASP A 127 13.43 -6.94 -18.38
N GLY A 128 14.44 -6.19 -17.93
CA GLY A 128 14.45 -5.51 -16.63
C GLY A 128 13.77 -4.13 -16.63
N ARG A 129 13.01 -3.80 -17.68
CA ARG A 129 12.27 -2.53 -17.79
C ARG A 129 10.90 -2.60 -17.11
N ARG A 130 10.27 -1.45 -16.88
CA ARG A 130 8.91 -1.38 -16.33
C ARG A 130 7.91 -2.03 -17.29
N PRO A 131 6.85 -2.69 -16.79
CA PRO A 131 6.46 -2.75 -15.37
C PRO A 131 7.09 -3.89 -14.58
N LEU A 132 7.83 -4.79 -15.22
CA LEU A 132 8.34 -6.02 -14.59
C LEU A 132 9.70 -5.83 -13.91
N ARG A 133 10.25 -4.61 -13.91
CA ARG A 133 11.57 -4.29 -13.35
C ARG A 133 11.76 -4.83 -11.93
N ALA A 134 10.81 -4.55 -11.04
CA ALA A 134 10.89 -4.99 -9.65
C ALA A 134 10.82 -6.52 -9.53
N LEU A 135 9.91 -7.18 -10.25
CA LEU A 135 9.78 -8.63 -10.25
C LEU A 135 11.04 -9.30 -10.80
N VAL A 136 11.55 -8.86 -11.95
CA VAL A 136 12.75 -9.41 -12.60
C VAL A 136 13.98 -9.21 -11.72
N LYS A 137 14.10 -8.07 -11.01
CA LYS A 137 15.16 -7.86 -10.02
C LYS A 137 15.13 -8.94 -8.93
N HIS A 138 13.97 -9.16 -8.31
CA HIS A 138 13.84 -10.17 -7.24
C HIS A 138 14.00 -11.59 -7.75
N LEU A 139 13.53 -11.90 -8.97
CA LEU A 139 13.75 -13.22 -9.59
C LEU A 139 15.24 -13.48 -9.86
N ARG A 140 16.00 -12.45 -10.27
CA ARG A 140 17.47 -12.57 -10.44
C ARG A 140 18.18 -12.78 -9.12
N GLU A 141 17.77 -12.07 -8.06
CA GLU A 141 18.30 -12.28 -6.71
C GLU A 141 17.98 -13.69 -6.19
N LEU A 142 16.74 -14.16 -6.43
CA LEU A 142 16.29 -15.51 -6.12
C LEU A 142 17.13 -16.57 -6.86
N ALA A 143 17.37 -16.39 -8.16
CA ALA A 143 18.24 -17.25 -8.95
C ALA A 143 19.68 -17.24 -8.40
N GLY A 144 20.21 -16.09 -7.99
CA GLY A 144 21.53 -16.00 -7.34
C GLY A 144 21.63 -16.82 -6.04
N GLU A 145 20.61 -16.78 -5.19
CA GLU A 145 20.58 -17.58 -3.95
C GLU A 145 20.35 -19.08 -4.25
N LEU A 146 19.55 -19.43 -5.26
CA LEU A 146 19.39 -20.82 -5.72
C LEU A 146 20.69 -21.39 -6.30
N ASP A 147 21.46 -20.59 -7.04
CA ASP A 147 22.82 -20.94 -7.49
C ASP A 147 23.70 -21.33 -6.28
N ALA A 148 23.65 -20.53 -5.22
CA ALA A 148 24.39 -20.79 -3.99
C ALA A 148 23.88 -22.05 -3.25
N VAL A 149 22.57 -22.31 -3.24
CA VAL A 149 22.00 -23.57 -2.73
C VAL A 149 22.57 -24.76 -3.51
N VAL A 150 22.46 -24.74 -4.84
CA VAL A 150 22.92 -25.84 -5.69
C VAL A 150 24.42 -26.08 -5.50
N ASP A 151 25.26 -25.05 -5.55
CA ASP A 151 26.71 -25.20 -5.35
C ASP A 151 27.04 -25.73 -3.93
N ALA A 152 26.34 -25.27 -2.89
CA ALA A 152 26.57 -25.74 -1.52
C ALA A 152 26.18 -27.22 -1.33
N TYR A 153 25.06 -27.68 -1.92
CA TYR A 153 24.67 -29.09 -1.93
C TYR A 153 25.66 -29.95 -2.72
N LEU A 154 26.09 -29.49 -3.90
CA LEU A 154 27.11 -30.17 -4.69
C LEU A 154 28.45 -30.24 -3.94
N ALA A 155 28.85 -29.17 -3.26
CA ALA A 155 30.04 -29.13 -2.41
C ALA A 155 29.93 -30.10 -1.23
N ALA A 156 28.75 -30.22 -0.60
CA ALA A 156 28.50 -31.19 0.45
C ALA A 156 28.63 -32.64 -0.05
N LEU A 157 28.14 -32.94 -1.26
CA LEU A 157 28.34 -34.23 -1.93
C LEU A 157 29.83 -34.49 -2.26
N LEU A 158 30.60 -33.43 -2.53
CA LEU A 158 32.04 -33.49 -2.80
C LEU A 158 32.90 -33.65 -1.54
N ALA A 159 32.35 -33.36 -0.35
CA ALA A 159 33.11 -33.30 0.90
C ALA A 159 33.81 -34.63 1.26
N ALA A 160 35.03 -34.49 1.78
CA ALA A 160 35.90 -35.62 2.13
C ALA A 160 35.61 -36.16 3.55
N SER A 161 34.91 -35.39 4.39
CA SER A 161 34.60 -35.78 5.76
C SER A 161 33.15 -35.43 6.14
N PRO A 162 32.54 -36.15 7.10
CA PRO A 162 31.21 -35.84 7.63
C PRO A 162 31.10 -34.41 8.17
N LEU A 163 32.11 -33.94 8.91
CA LEU A 163 32.09 -32.59 9.49
C LEU A 163 32.09 -31.51 8.40
N GLN A 164 32.90 -31.68 7.36
CA GLN A 164 32.90 -30.75 6.22
C GLN A 164 31.55 -30.78 5.50
N ALA A 165 30.97 -31.96 5.29
CA ALA A 165 29.68 -32.09 4.65
C ALA A 165 28.55 -31.43 5.47
N GLN A 166 28.56 -31.59 6.80
CA GLN A 166 27.61 -30.94 7.71
C GLN A 166 27.72 -29.42 7.68
N ASN A 167 28.94 -28.88 7.69
CA ASN A 167 29.16 -27.44 7.60
C ASN A 167 28.63 -26.88 6.27
N LEU A 168 28.87 -27.57 5.15
CA LEU A 168 28.37 -27.17 3.83
C LEU A 168 26.85 -27.30 3.71
N ALA A 169 26.26 -28.35 4.30
CA ALA A 169 24.80 -28.49 4.38
C ALA A 169 24.16 -27.37 5.23
N SER A 170 24.81 -26.93 6.32
CA SER A 170 24.36 -25.78 7.11
C SER A 170 24.41 -24.48 6.29
N THR A 171 25.46 -24.28 5.48
CA THR A 171 25.53 -23.16 4.54
C THR A 171 24.41 -23.23 3.51
N ALA A 172 24.14 -24.41 2.95
CA ALA A 172 23.07 -24.61 1.98
C ALA A 172 21.69 -24.28 2.58
N GLN A 173 21.42 -24.68 3.84
CA GLN A 173 20.18 -24.34 4.52
C GLN A 173 20.02 -22.83 4.70
N LYS A 174 21.09 -22.10 5.02
CA LYS A 174 21.03 -20.62 5.12
C LYS A 174 20.65 -19.97 3.80
N HIS A 175 21.19 -20.46 2.69
CA HIS A 175 20.80 -19.98 1.36
C HIS A 175 19.34 -20.35 1.06
N LEU A 176 18.90 -21.56 1.40
CA LEU A 176 17.51 -21.98 1.23
C LEU A 176 16.52 -21.12 2.04
N ASP A 177 16.87 -20.74 3.28
CA ASP A 177 16.06 -19.85 4.11
C ASP A 177 15.95 -18.45 3.48
N ARG A 178 17.03 -17.96 2.85
CA ARG A 178 17.01 -16.69 2.09
C ARG A 178 16.20 -16.80 0.80
N THR A 179 16.33 -17.90 0.06
CA THR A 179 15.51 -18.22 -1.10
C THR A 179 14.03 -18.16 -0.74
N ALA A 180 13.62 -18.73 0.39
CA ALA A 180 12.23 -18.67 0.85
C ALA A 180 11.76 -17.22 1.08
N ALA A 181 12.55 -16.41 1.79
CA ALA A 181 12.22 -15.01 2.03
C ALA A 181 12.12 -14.17 0.74
N LEU A 182 13.03 -14.40 -0.22
CA LEU A 182 12.99 -13.73 -1.54
C LEU A 182 11.81 -14.21 -2.39
N ALA A 183 11.47 -15.50 -2.32
CA ALA A 183 10.32 -16.06 -3.01
C ALA A 183 9.01 -15.46 -2.48
N ASP A 184 8.88 -15.28 -1.16
CA ASP A 184 7.71 -14.62 -0.56
C ASP A 184 7.59 -13.16 -1.05
N GLN A 185 8.69 -12.40 -1.09
CA GLN A 185 8.70 -11.03 -1.61
C GLN A 185 8.32 -10.96 -3.09
N ALA A 186 8.91 -11.84 -3.91
CA ALA A 186 8.63 -11.89 -5.34
C ALA A 186 7.18 -12.34 -5.60
N ALA A 187 6.62 -13.23 -4.76
CA ALA A 187 5.22 -13.64 -4.83
C ALA A 187 4.27 -12.49 -4.47
N VAL A 188 4.58 -11.66 -3.47
CA VAL A 188 3.79 -10.46 -3.15
C VAL A 188 3.76 -9.49 -4.35
N ILE A 189 4.91 -9.25 -5.00
CA ILE A 189 5.01 -8.42 -6.20
C ILE A 189 4.17 -9.02 -7.34
N ALA A 190 4.35 -10.31 -7.64
CA ALA A 190 3.63 -10.98 -8.72
C ALA A 190 2.11 -11.01 -8.47
N ASN A 191 1.68 -11.26 -7.23
CA ASN A 191 0.26 -11.20 -6.87
C ASN A 191 -0.30 -9.78 -6.98
N THR A 192 0.51 -8.76 -6.70
CA THR A 192 0.12 -7.34 -6.85
C THR A 192 -0.08 -6.96 -8.30
N ILE A 193 0.92 -7.22 -9.13
CA ILE A 193 0.81 -7.01 -10.57
C ILE A 193 -0.37 -7.80 -11.13
N SER A 194 -0.58 -9.07 -10.73
CA SER A 194 -1.69 -9.89 -11.24
C SER A 194 -3.06 -9.33 -10.89
N VAL A 195 -3.23 -8.73 -9.72
CA VAL A 195 -4.50 -8.09 -9.36
C VAL A 195 -4.71 -6.85 -10.22
N MET A 196 -3.68 -6.01 -10.35
CA MET A 196 -3.76 -4.78 -11.14
C MET A 196 -3.97 -5.03 -12.63
N THR A 197 -3.53 -6.17 -13.16
CA THR A 197 -3.66 -6.49 -14.57
C THR A 197 -4.93 -7.27 -14.93
N LYS A 198 -5.35 -8.22 -14.08
CA LYS A 198 -6.48 -9.13 -14.39
C LYS A 198 -7.84 -8.66 -13.89
N GLN A 199 -7.87 -7.93 -12.77
CA GLN A 199 -9.12 -7.41 -12.22
C GLN A 199 -9.61 -6.23 -13.06
N ARG A 200 -10.90 -6.13 -13.39
CA ARG A 200 -11.45 -4.99 -14.16
C ARG A 200 -12.23 -4.00 -13.32
N ASP A 201 -12.66 -4.43 -12.14
CA ASP A 201 -13.35 -3.56 -11.20
C ASP A 201 -12.31 -2.75 -10.41
N ILE A 202 -12.29 -1.43 -10.64
CA ILE A 202 -11.41 -0.48 -9.97
C ILE A 202 -11.54 -0.56 -8.45
N ALA A 203 -12.76 -0.77 -7.93
CA ALA A 203 -12.99 -0.92 -6.50
C ALA A 203 -12.19 -2.11 -5.96
N GLN A 204 -12.32 -3.26 -6.62
CA GLN A 204 -11.66 -4.48 -6.19
C GLN A 204 -10.13 -4.40 -6.32
N ILE A 205 -9.62 -3.64 -7.30
CA ILE A 205 -8.18 -3.34 -7.38
C ILE A 205 -7.75 -2.54 -6.15
N GLN A 206 -8.46 -1.46 -5.84
CA GLN A 206 -8.14 -0.58 -4.72
C GLN A 206 -8.30 -1.25 -3.37
N ASP A 207 -9.36 -2.02 -3.15
CA ASP A 207 -9.58 -2.80 -1.94
C ASP A 207 -8.40 -3.76 -1.70
N CYS A 208 -7.92 -4.40 -2.77
CA CYS A 208 -6.76 -5.27 -2.69
C CYS A 208 -5.45 -4.50 -2.42
N LEU A 209 -5.26 -3.33 -3.04
CA LEU A 209 -4.10 -2.47 -2.77
C LEU A 209 -4.11 -1.95 -1.33
N LEU A 210 -5.27 -1.55 -0.80
CA LEU A 210 -5.45 -1.11 0.58
C LEU A 210 -5.21 -2.25 1.57
N ALA A 211 -5.80 -3.42 1.33
CA ALA A 211 -5.58 -4.60 2.17
C ALA A 211 -4.09 -4.99 2.23
N ARG A 212 -3.39 -4.92 1.09
CA ARG A 212 -1.94 -5.17 1.05
C ARG A 212 -1.12 -4.06 1.69
N ALA A 213 -1.53 -2.81 1.57
CA ALA A 213 -0.87 -1.70 2.25
C ALA A 213 -1.00 -1.84 3.77
N LEU A 214 -2.19 -2.25 4.27
CA LEU A 214 -2.41 -2.59 5.68
C LEU A 214 -1.45 -3.70 6.14
N GLU A 215 -1.36 -4.79 5.38
CA GLU A 215 -0.45 -5.91 5.69
C GLU A 215 1.03 -5.48 5.66
N ALA A 216 1.46 -4.78 4.61
CA ALA A 216 2.84 -4.32 4.45
C ALA A 216 3.29 -3.35 5.54
N CYS A 217 2.38 -2.49 6.01
CA CYS A 217 2.62 -1.55 7.11
C CYS A 217 2.32 -2.15 8.50
N GLN A 218 1.85 -3.39 8.58
CA GLN A 218 1.38 -4.02 9.82
C GLN A 218 0.33 -3.16 10.56
N ALA A 219 -0.50 -2.46 9.79
CA ALA A 219 -1.55 -1.60 10.29
C ALA A 219 -2.84 -2.38 10.49
N SER A 220 -3.53 -2.12 11.60
CA SER A 220 -4.80 -2.79 11.95
C SER A 220 -6.02 -2.16 11.29
N ASP A 221 -5.95 -0.89 10.93
CA ASP A 221 -7.01 -0.14 10.27
C ASP A 221 -6.43 1.02 9.42
N LEU A 222 -7.28 1.74 8.70
CA LEU A 222 -6.87 2.84 7.83
C LEU A 222 -6.26 4.03 8.58
N LEU A 223 -6.61 4.27 9.85
CA LEU A 223 -6.00 5.35 10.65
C LEU A 223 -4.58 4.98 11.07
N ALA A 224 -4.37 3.72 11.44
CA ALA A 224 -3.05 3.16 11.71
C ALA A 224 -2.20 3.15 10.42
N LEU A 225 -2.80 2.83 9.27
CA LEU A 225 -2.13 2.90 7.97
C LEU A 225 -1.71 4.33 7.63
N ASP A 226 -2.61 5.29 7.82
CA ASP A 226 -2.29 6.70 7.60
C ASP A 226 -1.13 7.15 8.49
N THR A 227 -1.13 6.76 9.75
CA THR A 227 -0.05 7.10 10.68
C THR A 227 1.28 6.49 10.25
N ALA A 228 1.30 5.18 9.96
CA ALA A 228 2.50 4.47 9.51
C ALA A 228 3.03 5.03 8.18
N GLY A 229 2.13 5.32 7.24
CA GLY A 229 2.47 5.93 5.95
C GLY A 229 3.01 7.34 6.10
N ARG A 230 2.44 8.16 6.99
CA ARG A 230 2.95 9.51 7.30
C ARG A 230 4.32 9.47 7.97
N ASP A 231 4.57 8.51 8.85
CA ASP A 231 5.89 8.33 9.47
C ASP A 231 6.95 7.94 8.41
N ALA A 232 6.60 7.06 7.48
CA ALA A 232 7.49 6.70 6.36
C ALA A 232 7.71 7.88 5.40
N LEU A 233 6.65 8.62 5.06
CA LEU A 233 6.74 9.84 4.26
C LEU A 233 7.61 10.89 4.96
N MET A 234 7.48 11.05 6.28
CA MET A 234 8.29 11.97 7.07
C MET A 234 9.77 11.62 7.03
N GLN A 235 10.14 10.34 7.01
CA GLN A 235 11.54 9.93 6.85
C GLN A 235 12.08 10.33 5.47
N LEU A 236 11.23 10.34 4.45
CA LEU A 236 11.62 10.67 3.08
C LEU A 236 11.70 12.18 2.83
N VAL A 237 10.70 12.95 3.25
CA VAL A 237 10.58 14.39 2.94
C VAL A 237 10.80 15.32 4.14
N SER A 238 11.09 14.79 5.33
CA SER A 238 11.23 15.56 6.58
C SER A 238 9.98 16.37 6.96
N SER A 239 8.81 15.90 6.54
CA SER A 239 7.51 16.52 6.76
C SER A 239 6.53 15.55 7.42
N ARG A 240 5.79 15.99 8.44
CA ARG A 240 4.93 15.11 9.26
C ARG A 240 3.74 14.49 8.51
N GLY A 241 3.51 14.84 7.25
CA GLY A 241 2.29 14.41 6.56
C GLY A 241 1.09 15.28 6.93
N VAL A 242 0.05 15.24 6.10
CA VAL A 242 -1.31 15.69 6.47
C VAL A 242 -2.24 14.48 6.54
N PRO A 243 -3.26 14.47 7.41
CA PRO A 243 -4.11 13.29 7.59
C PRO A 243 -4.65 12.76 6.27
N GLY A 244 -4.40 11.49 5.92
CA GLY A 244 -4.77 10.89 4.63
C GLY A 244 -3.60 10.77 3.63
N SER A 245 -2.57 11.62 3.74
CA SER A 245 -1.39 11.52 2.86
C SER A 245 -0.55 10.26 3.13
N GLY A 246 -0.68 9.65 4.31
CA GLY A 246 -0.03 8.38 4.62
C GLY A 246 -0.65 7.20 3.90
N ILE A 247 -1.98 7.17 3.75
CA ILE A 247 -2.68 6.13 2.97
C ILE A 247 -2.26 6.23 1.50
N LEU A 248 -2.29 7.44 0.92
CA LEU A 248 -1.85 7.66 -0.46
C LEU A 248 -0.39 7.25 -0.68
N PHE A 249 0.50 7.62 0.25
CA PHE A 249 1.89 7.20 0.20
C PHE A 249 2.02 5.68 0.25
N ALA A 250 1.34 5.00 1.18
CA ALA A 250 1.44 3.55 1.33
C ALA A 250 0.94 2.80 0.08
N VAL A 251 -0.17 3.24 -0.52
CA VAL A 251 -0.70 2.66 -1.76
C VAL A 251 0.24 2.90 -2.93
N HIS A 252 0.74 4.12 -3.12
CA HIS A 252 1.66 4.43 -4.22
C HIS A 252 3.04 3.79 -4.04
N ASP A 253 3.53 3.64 -2.81
CA ASP A 253 4.75 2.92 -2.50
C ASP A 253 4.62 1.42 -2.85
N LEU A 254 3.47 0.80 -2.53
CA LEU A 254 3.18 -0.56 -2.95
C LEU A 254 3.14 -0.70 -4.48
N GLN A 255 2.51 0.26 -5.18
CA GLN A 255 2.53 0.30 -6.65
C GLN A 255 3.96 0.47 -7.19
N ALA A 256 4.77 1.33 -6.58
CA ALA A 256 6.15 1.56 -7.01
C ALA A 256 7.04 0.34 -6.84
N ARG A 257 6.89 -0.39 -5.72
CA ARG A 257 7.57 -1.68 -5.48
C ARG A 257 7.12 -2.80 -6.41
N SER A 258 5.96 -2.65 -7.06
CA SER A 258 5.36 -3.71 -7.88
C SER A 258 5.53 -3.44 -9.38
N LEU A 259 5.08 -2.27 -9.86
CA LEU A 259 5.01 -1.91 -11.29
C LEU A 259 6.09 -0.91 -11.73
N PHE A 260 6.69 -0.17 -10.81
CA PHE A 260 7.60 0.92 -11.17
C PHE A 260 9.04 0.62 -10.69
N ASP A 261 9.80 1.68 -10.42
CA ASP A 261 11.07 1.65 -9.72
C ASP A 261 10.91 2.40 -8.38
N PRO A 262 10.95 1.69 -7.23
CA PRO A 262 10.73 2.31 -5.92
C PRO A 262 11.79 3.37 -5.59
N ASP A 263 13.05 3.16 -5.98
CA ASP A 263 14.14 4.10 -5.70
C ASP A 263 13.92 5.41 -6.48
N GLN A 264 13.53 5.29 -7.76
CA GLN A 264 13.21 6.44 -8.59
C GLN A 264 11.96 7.18 -8.08
N PHE A 265 10.91 6.45 -7.68
CA PHE A 265 9.69 7.03 -7.12
C PHE A 265 10.00 7.88 -5.88
N HIS A 266 10.78 7.33 -4.93
CA HIS A 266 11.18 8.06 -3.73
C HIS A 266 12.06 9.28 -4.04
N GLU A 267 13.01 9.15 -4.98
CA GLU A 267 13.85 10.28 -5.39
C GLU A 267 13.02 11.42 -6.00
N VAL A 268 12.11 11.11 -6.92
CA VAL A 268 11.23 12.10 -7.56
C VAL A 268 10.33 12.76 -6.52
N LEU A 269 9.72 11.97 -5.63
CA LEU A 269 8.84 12.46 -4.56
C LEU A 269 9.60 13.45 -3.67
N HIS A 270 10.79 13.08 -3.20
CA HIS A 270 11.64 13.94 -2.38
C HIS A 270 12.02 15.24 -3.11
N ARG A 271 12.55 15.13 -4.33
CA ARG A 271 13.02 16.30 -5.08
C ARG A 271 11.89 17.22 -5.55
N ALA A 272 10.73 16.68 -5.89
CA ALA A 272 9.56 17.48 -6.23
C ALA A 272 9.04 18.24 -5.00
N TYR A 273 9.00 17.59 -3.84
CA TYR A 273 8.62 18.24 -2.59
C TYR A 273 9.56 19.40 -2.24
N GLU A 274 10.87 19.22 -2.40
CA GLU A 274 11.87 20.28 -2.25
C GLU A 274 11.60 21.49 -3.16
N VAL A 275 11.25 21.25 -4.43
CA VAL A 275 10.89 22.33 -5.36
C VAL A 275 9.63 23.06 -4.88
N PHE A 276 8.57 22.35 -4.52
CA PHE A 276 7.31 22.97 -4.10
C PHE A 276 7.44 23.76 -2.80
N ARG A 277 8.09 23.19 -1.77
CA ARG A 277 8.26 23.85 -0.47
C ARG A 277 9.13 25.10 -0.55
N SER A 278 10.00 25.22 -1.55
CA SER A 278 10.85 26.40 -1.76
C SER A 278 10.05 27.66 -2.16
N SER A 279 8.80 27.50 -2.61
CA SER A 279 7.95 28.57 -3.14
C SER A 279 6.55 28.61 -2.51
N PRO A 280 6.42 28.81 -1.18
CA PRO A 280 5.14 28.76 -0.48
C PRO A 280 4.14 29.83 -0.95
N THR A 281 4.62 30.99 -1.42
CA THR A 281 3.76 32.05 -1.97
C THR A 281 3.08 31.63 -3.28
N VAL A 282 3.79 30.87 -4.13
CA VAL A 282 3.21 30.33 -5.37
C VAL A 282 2.12 29.31 -5.03
N LEU A 283 2.39 28.41 -4.09
CA LEU A 283 1.42 27.41 -3.65
C LEU A 283 0.16 28.04 -3.03
N ARG A 284 0.30 29.06 -2.19
CA ARG A 284 -0.84 29.83 -1.66
C ARG A 284 -1.66 30.49 -2.76
N THR A 285 -1.00 30.99 -3.80
CA THR A 285 -1.66 31.64 -4.94
C THR A 285 -2.45 30.60 -5.74
N LEU A 286 -1.85 29.45 -6.01
CA LEU A 286 -2.51 28.32 -6.67
C LEU A 286 -3.71 27.81 -5.87
N ALA A 287 -3.55 27.62 -4.56
CA ALA A 287 -4.62 27.16 -3.68
C ALA A 287 -5.81 28.13 -3.61
N ALA A 288 -5.56 29.43 -3.82
CA ALA A 288 -6.60 30.45 -3.90
C ALA A 288 -7.30 30.52 -5.28
N THR A 289 -6.83 29.77 -6.28
CA THR A 289 -7.41 29.71 -7.64
C THR A 289 -8.36 28.50 -7.75
N PRO A 290 -9.70 28.68 -7.82
CA PRO A 290 -10.65 27.56 -7.87
C PRO A 290 -10.43 26.62 -9.06
N LEU A 291 -10.03 27.15 -10.21
CA LEU A 291 -9.74 26.36 -11.41
C LEU A 291 -8.55 25.41 -11.22
N PHE A 292 -7.61 25.73 -10.33
CA PHE A 292 -6.49 24.85 -10.04
C PHE A 292 -6.94 23.63 -9.23
N GLU A 293 -7.81 23.82 -8.24
CA GLU A 293 -8.38 22.72 -7.46
C GLU A 293 -9.15 21.74 -8.35
N GLU A 294 -9.99 22.26 -9.25
CA GLU A 294 -10.72 21.45 -10.23
C GLU A 294 -9.77 20.65 -11.16
N ASP A 295 -8.78 21.33 -11.74
CA ASP A 295 -7.81 20.68 -12.64
C ASP A 295 -6.95 19.65 -11.89
N PHE A 296 -6.56 19.93 -10.65
CA PHE A 296 -5.78 19.00 -9.82
C PHE A 296 -6.61 17.74 -9.50
N LYS A 297 -7.84 17.90 -9.02
CA LYS A 297 -8.75 16.77 -8.74
C LYS A 297 -8.99 15.91 -9.98
N ARG A 298 -9.23 16.53 -11.14
CA ARG A 298 -9.35 15.81 -12.42
C ARG A 298 -8.06 15.08 -12.80
N ALA A 299 -6.91 15.72 -12.63
CA ALA A 299 -5.62 15.10 -12.90
C ALA A 299 -5.37 13.85 -12.04
N VAL A 300 -5.80 13.84 -10.78
CA VAL A 300 -5.69 12.65 -9.92
C VAL A 300 -6.48 11.47 -10.50
N TRP A 301 -7.72 11.71 -10.95
CA TRP A 301 -8.55 10.67 -11.58
C TRP A 301 -7.94 10.15 -12.87
N GLU A 302 -7.58 11.05 -13.79
CA GLU A 302 -6.98 10.68 -15.07
C GLU A 302 -5.67 9.91 -14.90
N LEU A 303 -4.90 10.23 -13.86
CA LEU A 303 -3.65 9.54 -13.56
C LEU A 303 -3.91 8.11 -13.07
N PHE A 304 -4.87 7.95 -12.16
CA PHE A 304 -5.24 6.63 -11.65
C PHE A 304 -5.84 5.76 -12.76
N ASP A 305 -6.89 6.24 -13.44
CA ASP A 305 -7.55 5.53 -14.54
C ASP A 305 -6.56 5.16 -15.63
N GLY A 306 -5.74 6.12 -16.07
CA GLY A 306 -4.73 5.88 -17.09
C GLY A 306 -3.70 4.83 -16.68
N SER A 307 -3.30 4.79 -15.39
CA SER A 307 -2.34 3.79 -14.91
C SER A 307 -2.94 2.38 -14.90
N MET A 308 -4.23 2.23 -14.57
CA MET A 308 -4.94 0.93 -14.64
C MET A 308 -5.17 0.51 -16.09
N GLU A 309 -5.61 1.43 -16.94
CA GLU A 309 -5.77 1.17 -18.37
C GLU A 309 -4.44 0.73 -19.00
N ALA A 310 -3.31 1.32 -18.61
CA ALA A 310 -1.98 0.91 -19.06
C ALA A 310 -1.64 -0.52 -18.63
N ALA A 311 -1.92 -0.89 -17.38
CA ALA A 311 -1.73 -2.26 -16.89
C ALA A 311 -2.61 -3.26 -17.66
N HIS A 312 -3.89 -2.96 -17.89
CA HIS A 312 -4.79 -3.80 -18.68
C HIS A 312 -4.39 -3.90 -20.15
N ALA A 313 -3.93 -2.81 -20.76
CA ALA A 313 -3.48 -2.80 -22.15
C ALA A 313 -2.27 -3.72 -22.36
N MET A 314 -1.42 -3.88 -21.34
CA MET A 314 -0.33 -4.83 -21.36
C MET A 314 -0.79 -6.28 -21.22
N ASP A 315 -1.69 -6.55 -20.28
CA ASP A 315 -2.18 -7.90 -19.99
C ASP A 315 -3.00 -8.50 -21.15
N ASN A 316 -3.81 -7.67 -21.82
CA ASN A 316 -4.68 -8.12 -22.91
C ASN A 316 -4.01 -8.07 -24.29
N ALA A 317 -2.73 -7.69 -24.38
CA ALA A 317 -2.03 -7.62 -25.65
C ALA A 317 -1.52 -9.00 -26.07
N VAL A 318 -1.81 -9.40 -27.31
CA VAL A 318 -1.31 -10.68 -27.88
C VAL A 318 0.16 -10.58 -28.31
N HIS A 319 0.66 -9.36 -28.50
CA HIS A 319 2.04 -9.09 -28.89
C HIS A 319 2.44 -7.64 -28.55
N SER A 320 3.73 -7.36 -28.41
CA SER A 320 4.27 -6.05 -27.99
C SER A 320 3.77 -4.86 -28.83
N ARG A 321 3.54 -5.06 -30.13
CA ARG A 321 2.95 -4.03 -31.01
C ARG A 321 1.54 -3.61 -30.60
N GLN A 322 0.71 -4.52 -30.06
CA GLN A 322 -0.66 -4.21 -29.64
C GLN A 322 -0.63 -3.42 -28.34
N ALA A 323 0.17 -3.85 -27.36
CA ALA A 323 0.40 -3.12 -26.11
C ALA A 323 0.94 -1.72 -26.40
N GLY A 324 2.01 -1.61 -27.18
CA GLY A 324 2.63 -0.33 -27.52
C GLY A 324 1.70 0.64 -28.26
N ARG A 325 0.79 0.13 -29.11
CA ARG A 325 -0.25 0.93 -29.77
C ARG A 325 -1.27 1.51 -28.79
N ALA A 326 -1.74 0.70 -27.84
CA ALA A 326 -2.66 1.15 -26.80
C ALA A 326 -1.98 2.20 -25.90
N LEU A 327 -0.77 1.90 -25.45
CA LEU A 327 0.02 2.77 -24.57
C LEU A 327 0.41 4.10 -25.21
N LEU A 328 0.57 4.17 -26.54
CA LEU A 328 0.78 5.44 -27.24
C LEU A 328 -0.39 6.43 -27.09
N GLY A 329 -1.62 5.92 -27.01
CA GLY A 329 -2.80 6.75 -26.72
C GLY A 329 -2.75 7.30 -25.29
N MET A 330 -2.41 6.43 -24.34
CA MET A 330 -2.30 6.77 -22.92
C MET A 330 -1.15 7.74 -22.65
N ALA A 331 -0.02 7.61 -23.36
CA ALA A 331 1.10 8.55 -23.30
C ALA A 331 0.66 9.99 -23.65
N ALA A 332 -0.20 10.13 -24.67
CA ALA A 332 -0.72 11.45 -25.06
C ALA A 332 -1.67 12.02 -23.99
N ALA A 333 -2.59 11.19 -23.47
CA ALA A 333 -3.50 11.59 -22.40
C ALA A 333 -2.75 11.98 -21.12
N LEU A 334 -1.72 11.22 -20.74
CA LEU A 334 -0.86 11.51 -19.60
C LEU A 334 -0.16 12.87 -19.74
N VAL A 335 0.33 13.22 -20.94
CA VAL A 335 0.96 14.52 -21.20
C VAL A 335 -0.05 15.67 -21.19
N GLU A 336 -1.24 15.50 -21.78
CA GLU A 336 -2.25 16.55 -21.92
C GLU A 336 -3.09 16.78 -20.65
N GLY A 337 -3.26 15.75 -19.83
CA GLY A 337 -3.99 15.80 -18.57
C GLY A 337 -3.06 16.04 -17.38
N PRO A 338 -2.75 15.01 -16.58
CA PRO A 338 -2.04 15.19 -15.30
C PRO A 338 -0.60 15.70 -15.46
N GLY A 339 0.10 15.31 -16.52
CA GLY A 339 1.45 15.78 -16.82
C GLY A 339 1.51 17.28 -17.07
N GLN A 340 0.51 17.86 -17.74
CA GLN A 340 0.45 19.30 -17.97
C GLN A 340 0.26 20.08 -16.66
N VAL A 341 -0.64 19.61 -15.79
CA VAL A 341 -0.90 20.24 -14.49
C VAL A 341 0.38 20.25 -13.65
N ILE A 342 1.02 19.09 -13.47
CA ILE A 342 2.27 18.97 -12.69
C ILE A 342 3.41 19.81 -13.30
N ALA A 343 3.62 19.75 -14.62
CA ALA A 343 4.67 20.54 -15.26
C ALA A 343 4.43 22.06 -15.08
N THR A 344 3.17 22.50 -15.11
CA THR A 344 2.82 23.90 -14.87
C THR A 344 3.16 24.34 -13.46
N VAL A 345 2.78 23.54 -12.45
CA VAL A 345 3.06 23.86 -11.04
C VAL A 345 4.55 23.84 -10.77
N LEU A 346 5.30 22.86 -11.28
CA LEU A 346 6.76 22.80 -11.14
C LEU A 346 7.44 24.04 -11.75
N LEU A 347 7.02 24.47 -12.94
CA LEU A 347 7.56 25.66 -13.61
C LEU A 347 7.25 26.97 -12.89
N LEU A 348 6.08 27.06 -12.24
CA LEU A 348 5.73 28.18 -11.38
C LEU A 348 6.56 28.15 -10.09
N ALA A 349 6.66 26.99 -9.45
CA ALA A 349 7.37 26.81 -8.18
C ALA A 349 8.88 27.05 -8.32
N CYS A 350 9.52 26.66 -9.43
CA CYS A 350 10.92 26.96 -9.68
C CYS A 350 11.16 28.38 -10.24
N GLY A 351 10.11 29.18 -10.43
CA GLY A 351 10.20 30.56 -10.94
C GLY A 351 10.49 30.69 -12.43
N ARG A 352 10.51 29.58 -13.18
CA ARG A 352 10.76 29.58 -14.63
C ARG A 352 9.62 30.19 -15.44
N LYS A 353 8.39 30.06 -14.94
CA LYS A 353 7.21 30.77 -15.45
C LYS A 353 6.63 31.63 -14.32
N SER A 354 6.13 32.81 -14.67
CA SER A 354 5.50 33.76 -13.73
C SER A 354 4.11 34.21 -14.15
N ALA A 355 3.63 33.76 -15.32
CA ALA A 355 2.26 34.04 -15.74
C ALA A 355 1.28 33.29 -14.84
N ALA A 356 0.12 33.88 -14.57
CA ALA A 356 -0.94 33.28 -13.75
C ALA A 356 -1.34 31.88 -14.28
N TYR A 357 -1.74 30.99 -13.36
CA TYR A 357 -2.07 29.60 -13.66
C TYR A 357 -3.14 29.48 -14.75
N GLU A 358 -4.16 30.33 -14.69
CA GLU A 358 -5.27 30.42 -15.63
C GLU A 358 -4.79 30.67 -17.07
N ASN A 359 -3.67 31.37 -17.24
CA ASN A 359 -3.06 31.58 -18.56
C ASN A 359 -2.19 30.40 -18.99
N LEU A 360 -1.54 29.72 -18.04
CA LEU A 360 -0.65 28.60 -18.33
C LEU A 360 -1.42 27.32 -18.66
N ARG A 361 -2.56 27.05 -18.02
CA ARG A 361 -3.41 25.87 -18.30
C ARG A 361 -3.92 25.82 -19.75
N HIS A 362 -4.04 26.97 -20.42
CA HIS A 362 -4.44 27.05 -21.83
C HIS A 362 -3.26 26.99 -22.82
N LYS A 363 -2.01 26.89 -22.34
CA LYS A 363 -0.85 26.73 -23.22
C LYS A 363 -0.73 25.30 -23.70
N ASN A 364 0.08 25.11 -24.74
CA ASN A 364 0.39 23.80 -25.29
C ASN A 364 1.12 22.94 -24.25
N ALA A 365 0.54 21.79 -23.88
CA ALA A 365 1.12 20.81 -22.97
C ALA A 365 2.56 20.42 -23.34
N THR A 366 2.83 20.17 -24.63
CA THR A 366 4.17 19.83 -25.13
C THR A 366 5.18 20.92 -24.81
N ASP A 367 4.81 22.19 -24.96
CA ASP A 367 5.72 23.30 -24.69
C ASP A 367 6.02 23.41 -23.19
N LEU A 368 5.02 23.17 -22.34
CA LEU A 368 5.17 23.18 -20.88
C LEU A 368 6.07 22.02 -20.42
N VAL A 369 5.77 20.79 -20.84
CA VAL A 369 6.55 19.60 -20.52
C VAL A 369 7.99 19.73 -21.02
N ASN A 370 8.21 20.15 -22.27
CA ASN A 370 9.57 20.35 -22.80
C ASN A 370 10.32 21.44 -22.03
N THR A 371 9.64 22.54 -21.67
CA THR A 371 10.28 23.60 -20.88
C THR A 371 10.72 23.06 -19.52
N ALA A 372 9.87 22.26 -18.86
CA ALA A 372 10.18 21.67 -17.57
C ALA A 372 11.32 20.64 -17.67
N GLN A 373 11.33 19.78 -18.69
CA GLN A 373 12.40 18.79 -18.92
C GLN A 373 13.77 19.43 -19.20
N GLN A 374 13.79 20.65 -19.76
CA GLN A 374 15.03 21.39 -20.05
C GLN A 374 15.51 22.23 -18.87
N GLU A 375 14.72 22.41 -17.81
CA GLU A 375 15.07 23.21 -16.66
C GLU A 375 15.96 22.40 -15.69
N PRO A 376 17.21 22.82 -15.41
CA PRO A 376 18.12 22.04 -14.56
C PRO A 376 17.57 21.71 -13.17
N ALA A 377 16.81 22.63 -12.57
CA ALA A 377 16.19 22.42 -11.27
C ALA A 377 15.13 21.31 -11.27
N LEU A 378 14.52 21.02 -12.42
CA LEU A 378 13.43 20.05 -12.59
C LEU A 378 13.88 18.76 -13.28
N GLN A 379 15.18 18.64 -13.60
CA GLN A 379 15.73 17.51 -14.34
C GLN A 379 15.41 16.19 -13.62
N GLY A 380 14.73 15.27 -14.31
CA GLY A 380 14.36 13.96 -13.81
C GLY A 380 12.97 13.87 -13.17
N LEU A 381 12.32 14.98 -12.84
CA LEU A 381 11.03 14.97 -12.11
C LEU A 381 9.83 14.57 -12.96
N ILE A 382 9.94 14.71 -14.28
CA ILE A 382 8.86 14.41 -15.24
C ILE A 382 9.41 13.58 -16.41
N ASN A 383 10.32 12.66 -16.10
CA ASN A 383 10.78 11.67 -17.07
C ASN A 383 9.62 10.77 -17.50
N GLY A 384 9.71 10.21 -18.70
CA GLY A 384 8.63 9.41 -19.30
C GLY A 384 7.51 10.21 -19.99
N LEU A 385 7.36 11.51 -19.69
CA LEU A 385 6.46 12.39 -20.45
C LEU A 385 7.04 12.73 -21.83
N ASP A 386 6.82 11.86 -22.82
CA ASP A 386 7.42 12.00 -24.16
C ASP A 386 6.54 12.82 -25.13
N SER A 387 6.93 14.08 -25.31
CA SER A 387 6.35 15.02 -26.27
C SER A 387 6.38 14.54 -27.73
N ASP A 388 7.30 13.67 -28.12
CA ASP A 388 7.36 13.06 -29.44
C ASP A 388 6.24 12.04 -29.64
N LEU A 389 6.01 11.18 -28.65
CA LEU A 389 4.92 10.20 -28.69
C LEU A 389 3.56 10.91 -28.75
N ARG A 390 3.35 11.94 -27.90
CA ARG A 390 2.12 12.73 -27.88
C ARG A 390 1.84 13.43 -29.22
N THR A 391 2.80 14.24 -29.69
CA THR A 391 2.66 14.98 -30.97
C THR A 391 2.50 14.03 -32.16
N GLY A 392 3.25 12.93 -32.15
CA GLY A 392 3.16 11.90 -33.18
C GLY A 392 1.74 11.34 -33.29
N ARG A 393 1.15 10.96 -32.15
CA ARG A 393 -0.20 10.42 -32.09
C ARG A 393 -1.27 11.44 -32.49
N ALA A 394 -1.20 12.65 -31.94
CA ALA A 394 -2.18 13.71 -32.16
C ALA A 394 -2.30 14.16 -33.64
N HIS A 395 -1.20 14.08 -34.39
CA HIS A 395 -1.16 14.47 -35.80
C HIS A 395 -1.14 13.30 -36.79
N ALA A 396 -1.42 12.07 -36.31
CA ALA A 396 -1.38 10.85 -37.12
C ALA A 396 -0.04 10.63 -37.86
N LEU A 397 1.07 11.01 -37.21
CA LEU A 397 2.43 10.93 -37.74
C LEU A 397 3.18 9.66 -37.28
N VAL A 398 2.45 8.66 -36.79
CA VAL A 398 3.02 7.41 -36.26
C VAL A 398 2.70 6.26 -37.21
N HIS A 399 3.75 5.60 -37.69
CA HIS A 399 3.67 4.31 -38.35
C HIS A 399 4.03 3.19 -37.39
N TYR A 400 3.27 2.09 -37.48
CA TYR A 400 3.37 0.96 -36.56
C TYR A 400 4.04 -0.22 -37.24
N GLU A 401 5.33 -0.41 -37.00
CA GLU A 401 6.09 -1.57 -37.45
C GLU A 401 6.03 -2.69 -36.41
N GLU A 402 6.60 -3.86 -36.73
CA GLU A 402 6.58 -5.04 -35.86
C GLU A 402 7.31 -4.78 -34.53
N ASP A 403 8.55 -4.29 -34.59
CA ASP A 403 9.41 -4.11 -33.41
C ASP A 403 9.46 -2.64 -32.90
N PHE A 404 8.95 -1.67 -33.67
CA PHE A 404 9.10 -0.25 -33.35
C PHE A 404 7.94 0.64 -33.84
N ALA A 405 7.78 1.79 -33.18
CA ALA A 405 7.03 2.93 -33.69
C ALA A 405 7.96 3.84 -34.51
N VAL A 406 7.51 4.29 -35.68
CA VAL A 406 8.19 5.35 -36.45
C VAL A 406 7.38 6.63 -36.33
N ILE A 407 7.99 7.66 -35.77
CA ILE A 407 7.38 8.99 -35.61
C ILE A 407 8.00 9.92 -36.65
N GLU A 408 7.21 10.34 -37.64
CA GLU A 408 7.67 11.17 -38.75
C GLU A 408 7.27 12.63 -38.55
N ARG A 409 8.22 13.47 -38.14
CA ARG A 409 8.02 14.92 -38.07
C ARG A 409 8.66 15.59 -39.28
N LYS A 410 8.15 16.77 -39.66
CA LYS A 410 8.69 17.59 -40.75
C LYS A 410 10.22 17.80 -40.69
N SER A 411 10.78 17.84 -39.47
CA SER A 411 12.20 18.10 -39.22
C SER A 411 13.02 16.86 -38.83
N LYS A 412 12.38 15.74 -38.43
CA LYS A 412 13.08 14.57 -37.89
C LYS A 412 12.19 13.32 -37.89
N THR A 413 12.77 12.18 -38.29
CA THR A 413 12.18 10.85 -38.06
C THR A 413 12.81 10.23 -36.81
N ARG A 414 11.99 9.74 -35.88
CA ARG A 414 12.44 9.03 -34.68
C ARG A 414 11.85 7.62 -34.70
N LYS A 415 12.70 6.61 -34.50
CA LYS A 415 12.28 5.23 -34.27
C LYS A 415 12.36 4.94 -32.77
N VAL A 416 11.32 4.33 -32.21
CA VAL A 416 11.23 3.99 -30.78
C VAL A 416 10.82 2.53 -30.67
N ALA A 417 11.59 1.70 -29.99
CA ALA A 417 11.24 0.29 -29.80
C ALA A 417 9.99 0.19 -28.91
N TRP A 418 9.16 -0.85 -29.10
CA TRP A 418 7.96 -0.99 -28.28
C TRP A 418 8.26 -1.05 -26.78
N ALA A 419 9.31 -1.76 -26.40
CA ALA A 419 9.69 -1.87 -25.01
C ALA A 419 10.18 -0.52 -24.39
N ASP A 420 10.69 0.42 -25.20
CA ASP A 420 10.99 1.78 -24.74
C ASP A 420 9.72 2.62 -24.56
N VAL A 421 8.70 2.40 -25.39
CA VAL A 421 7.37 3.02 -25.22
C VAL A 421 6.74 2.53 -23.91
N LEU A 422 6.77 1.21 -23.66
CA LEU A 422 6.27 0.63 -22.41
C LEU A 422 6.98 1.25 -21.20
N ASP A 423 8.31 1.16 -21.14
CA ASP A 423 9.08 1.69 -20.00
C ASP A 423 8.85 3.19 -19.79
N GLY A 424 8.84 3.97 -20.87
CA GLY A 424 8.61 5.41 -20.82
C GLY A 424 7.23 5.80 -20.29
N VAL A 425 6.18 5.08 -20.67
CA VAL A 425 4.81 5.36 -20.18
C VAL A 425 4.69 5.07 -18.68
N PHE A 426 5.19 3.91 -18.23
CA PHE A 426 5.18 3.58 -16.79
C PHE A 426 6.08 4.52 -15.98
N GLN A 427 7.22 4.94 -16.52
CA GLN A 427 8.05 5.99 -15.89
C GLN A 427 7.31 7.33 -15.80
N GLY A 428 6.49 7.65 -16.80
CA GLY A 428 5.63 8.84 -16.78
C GLY A 428 4.62 8.80 -15.63
N TYR A 429 3.89 7.70 -15.48
CA TYR A 429 2.95 7.51 -14.37
C TYR A 429 3.67 7.58 -13.01
N GLU A 430 4.78 6.86 -12.85
CA GLU A 430 5.63 6.90 -11.65
C GLU A 430 6.03 8.34 -11.28
N SER A 431 6.56 9.10 -12.24
CA SER A 431 7.05 10.46 -12.02
C SER A 431 5.92 11.43 -11.66
N VAL A 432 4.77 11.33 -12.33
CA VAL A 432 3.63 12.20 -12.09
C VAL A 432 2.93 11.86 -10.76
N LEU A 433 2.81 10.58 -10.40
CA LEU A 433 2.29 10.14 -9.09
C LEU A 433 3.16 10.67 -7.94
N ALA A 434 4.48 10.52 -8.07
CA ALA A 434 5.44 11.05 -7.09
C ALA A 434 5.33 12.58 -6.95
N CYS A 435 5.27 13.31 -8.06
CA CYS A 435 5.11 14.76 -8.03
C CYS A 435 3.76 15.21 -7.46
N GLN A 436 2.67 14.49 -7.75
CA GLN A 436 1.35 14.79 -7.22
C GLN A 436 1.33 14.64 -5.70
N LEU A 437 1.87 13.54 -5.17
CA LEU A 437 1.93 13.31 -3.73
C LEU A 437 2.83 14.36 -3.04
N ALA A 438 3.96 14.73 -3.65
CA ALA A 438 4.80 15.83 -3.18
C ALA A 438 4.04 17.16 -3.11
N LEU A 439 3.23 17.47 -4.13
CA LEU A 439 2.45 18.71 -4.19
C LEU A 439 1.34 18.72 -3.12
N LEU A 440 0.61 17.62 -2.97
CA LEU A 440 -0.41 17.46 -1.93
C LEU A 440 0.20 17.65 -0.55
N GLN A 441 1.37 17.06 -0.31
CA GLN A 441 2.09 17.22 0.95
C GLN A 441 2.48 18.68 1.22
N ALA A 442 3.05 19.37 0.22
CA ALA A 442 3.45 20.78 0.35
C ALA A 442 2.25 21.74 0.53
N LEU A 443 1.12 21.46 -0.12
CA LEU A 443 -0.14 22.23 0.06
C LEU A 443 -0.73 22.00 1.46
N GLY A 444 -0.73 20.75 1.92
CA GLY A 444 -1.22 20.37 3.23
C GLY A 444 -0.46 21.06 4.37
N GLU A 445 0.88 21.18 4.28
CA GLU A 445 1.67 21.92 5.27
C GLU A 445 1.33 23.41 5.36
N LEU A 446 0.81 23.98 4.27
CA LEU A 446 0.33 25.36 4.26
C LEU A 446 -1.10 25.50 4.77
N GLY A 447 -1.73 24.40 5.18
CA GLY A 447 -3.10 24.34 5.71
C GLY A 447 -4.18 24.15 4.64
N PHE A 448 -3.82 23.81 3.40
CA PHE A 448 -4.80 23.55 2.34
C PHE A 448 -5.12 22.06 2.23
N THR A 449 -6.27 21.65 2.77
CA THR A 449 -6.71 20.24 2.84
C THR A 449 -7.69 19.83 1.74
N SER A 450 -8.29 20.81 1.03
CA SER A 450 -9.31 20.59 -0.02
C SER A 450 -8.79 19.84 -1.26
N PHE A 451 -7.48 19.64 -1.36
CA PHE A 451 -6.80 19.04 -2.52
C PHE A 451 -6.67 17.51 -2.43
N GLY A 452 -7.11 16.86 -1.35
CA GLY A 452 -7.14 15.38 -1.34
C GLY A 452 -7.52 14.70 -0.03
N LEU A 453 -7.95 15.44 0.99
CA LEU A 453 -8.34 14.84 2.28
C LEU A 453 -9.87 14.83 2.44
N ASP A 454 -10.52 15.91 2.03
CA ASP A 454 -11.97 15.99 1.87
C ASP A 454 -12.36 15.19 0.61
N GLY A 455 -12.56 13.88 0.77
CA GLY A 455 -12.77 12.98 -0.35
C GLY A 455 -11.55 12.12 -0.71
N LEU A 456 -10.74 11.67 0.26
CA LEU A 456 -9.61 10.74 0.06
C LEU A 456 -9.89 9.61 -0.95
N TRP A 457 -11.13 9.11 -0.99
CA TRP A 457 -11.58 8.11 -1.95
C TRP A 457 -11.48 8.59 -3.41
N HIS A 458 -11.78 9.86 -3.70
CA HIS A 458 -11.56 10.45 -5.02
C HIS A 458 -10.10 10.34 -5.44
N SER A 459 -9.17 10.57 -4.50
CA SER A 459 -7.73 10.46 -4.80
C SER A 459 -7.26 9.02 -5.03
N LEU A 460 -8.04 8.04 -4.56
CA LEU A 460 -7.86 6.62 -4.83
C LEU A 460 -8.68 6.13 -6.04
N GLY A 461 -9.40 7.01 -6.75
CA GLY A 461 -10.28 6.61 -7.86
C GLY A 461 -11.51 5.78 -7.43
N LEU A 462 -11.88 5.84 -6.14
CA LEU A 462 -13.04 5.18 -5.57
C LEU A 462 -14.24 6.10 -5.53
N THR A 463 -15.44 5.55 -5.67
CA THR A 463 -16.66 6.24 -5.23
C THR A 463 -16.74 6.22 -3.71
N ALA A 464 -17.56 7.10 -3.13
CA ALA A 464 -17.74 7.14 -1.69
C ALA A 464 -18.33 5.82 -1.16
N GLU A 465 -19.21 5.16 -1.94
CA GLU A 465 -19.79 3.86 -1.60
C GLU A 465 -18.69 2.79 -1.54
N GLN A 466 -17.83 2.73 -2.56
CA GLN A 466 -16.73 1.76 -2.61
C GLN A 466 -15.78 1.93 -1.42
N MET A 467 -15.41 3.17 -1.10
CA MET A 467 -14.57 3.44 0.07
C MET A 467 -15.25 3.05 1.39
N THR A 468 -16.54 3.34 1.52
CA THR A 468 -17.33 2.97 2.71
C THR A 468 -17.38 1.46 2.87
N THR A 469 -17.56 0.71 1.78
CA THR A 469 -17.46 -0.75 1.77
C THR A 469 -16.07 -1.22 2.21
N ALA A 470 -15.01 -0.69 1.61
CA ALA A 470 -13.63 -1.04 1.95
C ALA A 470 -13.32 -0.81 3.45
N VAL A 471 -13.72 0.35 3.99
CA VAL A 471 -13.55 0.67 5.43
C VAL A 471 -14.27 -0.35 6.28
N LEU A 472 -15.53 -0.66 5.97
CA LEU A 472 -16.32 -1.62 6.74
C LEU A 472 -15.73 -3.03 6.68
N GLU A 473 -15.27 -3.46 5.52
CA GLU A 473 -14.60 -4.75 5.36
C GLU A 473 -13.30 -4.83 6.16
N THR A 474 -12.49 -3.77 6.18
CA THR A 474 -11.29 -3.71 7.05
C THR A 474 -11.64 -3.74 8.54
N MET A 475 -12.85 -3.31 8.92
CA MET A 475 -13.40 -3.42 10.27
C MET A 475 -14.11 -4.75 10.54
N ASN A 476 -13.86 -5.76 9.70
CA ASN A 476 -14.43 -7.10 9.80
C ASN A 476 -15.97 -7.11 9.71
N CYS A 477 -16.53 -6.18 8.93
CA CYS A 477 -17.90 -6.27 8.44
C CYS A 477 -17.91 -7.05 7.12
N HIS A 478 -19.00 -7.75 6.85
CA HIS A 478 -19.15 -8.56 5.64
C HIS A 478 -20.50 -8.29 4.97
N ASP A 479 -20.64 -8.66 3.70
CA ASP A 479 -21.88 -8.51 2.93
C ASP A 479 -22.41 -7.06 2.97
N VAL A 480 -21.51 -6.09 2.77
CA VAL A 480 -21.85 -4.67 2.83
C VAL A 480 -22.69 -4.28 1.61
N ILE A 481 -23.86 -3.72 1.85
CA ILE A 481 -24.78 -3.21 0.83
C ILE A 481 -25.03 -1.73 1.13
N ILE A 482 -24.81 -0.87 0.14
CA ILE A 482 -25.05 0.57 0.25
C ILE A 482 -26.15 0.95 -0.73
N THR A 483 -27.23 1.52 -0.20
CA THR A 483 -28.30 2.15 -0.98
C THR A 483 -28.20 3.65 -0.77
N ALA A 484 -27.75 4.35 -1.81
CA ALA A 484 -27.58 5.81 -1.79
C ALA A 484 -28.76 6.52 -2.45
N ASN A 485 -29.38 7.46 -1.73
CA ASN A 485 -30.22 8.53 -2.27
C ASN A 485 -29.46 9.86 -2.10
N ASP A 486 -29.84 10.92 -2.86
CA ASP A 486 -29.13 12.21 -2.95
C ASP A 486 -28.62 12.81 -1.62
N LYS A 487 -29.29 12.56 -0.49
CA LYS A 487 -28.92 13.09 0.84
C LYS A 487 -28.98 12.07 1.97
N GLN A 488 -29.33 10.83 1.66
CA GLN A 488 -29.57 9.79 2.66
C GLN A 488 -28.96 8.48 2.20
N TRP A 489 -28.12 7.90 3.04
CA TRP A 489 -27.50 6.61 2.77
C TRP A 489 -28.04 5.57 3.73
N GLN A 490 -28.35 4.40 3.18
CA GLN A 490 -28.62 3.20 3.95
C GLN A 490 -27.50 2.19 3.71
N VAL A 491 -26.79 1.85 4.77
CA VAL A 491 -25.71 0.87 4.78
C VAL A 491 -26.20 -0.35 5.55
N GLU A 492 -26.08 -1.52 4.96
CA GLU A 492 -26.43 -2.80 5.57
C GLU A 492 -25.20 -3.70 5.57
N ALA A 493 -24.86 -4.31 6.70
CA ALA A 493 -23.68 -5.17 6.81
C ALA A 493 -23.84 -6.23 7.89
N ARG A 494 -23.17 -7.38 7.73
CA ARG A 494 -22.97 -8.37 8.80
C ARG A 494 -21.77 -7.98 9.65
N THR A 495 -21.92 -7.99 10.97
CA THR A 495 -20.84 -7.63 11.89
C THR A 495 -20.74 -8.65 13.03
N GLY A 496 -19.57 -8.73 13.68
CA GLY A 496 -19.41 -9.56 14.87
C GLY A 496 -20.28 -9.07 16.02
N SER A 497 -20.69 -9.99 16.91
CA SER A 497 -21.55 -9.67 18.08
C SER A 497 -20.94 -8.65 19.05
N GLU A 498 -19.62 -8.45 19.01
CA GLU A 498 -18.90 -7.50 19.86
C GLU A 498 -18.63 -6.14 19.17
N THR A 499 -18.95 -5.98 17.88
CA THR A 499 -18.62 -4.76 17.14
C THR A 499 -19.53 -3.61 17.58
N PRO A 500 -18.99 -2.54 18.19
CA PRO A 500 -19.80 -1.40 18.60
C PRO A 500 -20.14 -0.54 17.38
N LEU A 501 -21.41 -0.57 16.94
CA LEU A 501 -21.89 0.24 15.81
C LEU A 501 -21.54 1.74 15.88
N PRO A 502 -21.54 2.38 17.07
CA PRO A 502 -21.00 3.73 17.23
C PRO A 502 -19.61 3.98 16.66
N MET A 503 -18.71 3.01 16.84
CA MET A 503 -17.35 3.10 16.36
C MET A 503 -17.31 3.02 14.84
N LEU A 504 -18.16 2.21 14.22
CA LEU A 504 -18.30 2.14 12.76
C LEU A 504 -18.68 3.51 12.20
N ILE A 505 -19.64 4.22 12.79
CA ILE A 505 -20.04 5.56 12.34
C ILE A 505 -18.89 6.57 12.44
N ALA A 506 -18.20 6.58 13.58
CA ALA A 506 -17.07 7.48 13.79
C ALA A 506 -15.93 7.23 12.77
N MET A 507 -15.70 5.96 12.40
CA MET A 507 -14.68 5.56 11.44
C MET A 507 -15.10 5.77 9.98
N LEU A 508 -16.41 5.72 9.70
CA LEU A 508 -16.96 6.01 8.38
C LEU A 508 -17.00 7.50 8.07
N GLN A 509 -17.12 8.38 9.07
CA GLN A 509 -17.29 9.82 8.82
C GLN A 509 -16.29 10.43 7.82
N PRO A 510 -14.99 10.09 7.86
CA PRO A 510 -14.01 10.61 6.91
C PRO A 510 -14.17 10.08 5.49
N THR A 511 -15.07 9.13 5.24
CA THR A 511 -15.30 8.49 3.93
C THR A 511 -16.67 8.80 3.31
N LEU A 512 -17.52 9.54 4.02
CA LEU A 512 -18.88 9.86 3.58
C LEU A 512 -18.89 11.14 2.72
N PRO A 513 -19.73 11.22 1.67
CA PRO A 513 -19.88 12.43 0.84
C PRO A 513 -20.20 13.68 1.67
N GLU A 514 -19.74 14.86 1.24
CA GLU A 514 -20.00 16.12 1.97
C GLU A 514 -21.49 16.52 2.00
N ASP A 515 -22.22 16.18 0.94
CA ASP A 515 -23.65 16.48 0.78
C ASP A 515 -24.57 15.49 1.51
N LEU A 516 -24.03 14.41 2.06
CA LEU A 516 -24.78 13.46 2.87
C LEU A 516 -25.32 14.13 4.14
N GLU A 517 -26.63 14.09 4.34
CA GLU A 517 -27.29 14.67 5.52
C GLU A 517 -27.54 13.61 6.61
N GLU A 518 -27.94 12.39 6.20
CA GLU A 518 -28.37 11.33 7.11
C GLU A 518 -27.81 9.96 6.71
N LEU A 519 -27.44 9.16 7.71
CA LEU A 519 -26.95 7.80 7.54
C LEU A 519 -27.80 6.85 8.37
N VAL A 520 -28.21 5.74 7.76
CA VAL A 520 -28.89 4.61 8.41
C VAL A 520 -28.00 3.38 8.28
N PHE A 521 -27.48 2.87 9.38
CA PHE A 521 -26.63 1.68 9.43
C PHE A 521 -27.40 0.49 10.02
N THR A 522 -27.63 -0.54 9.22
CA THR A 522 -28.30 -1.79 9.60
C THR A 522 -27.27 -2.89 9.77
N ALA A 523 -27.06 -3.32 11.01
CA ALA A 523 -26.11 -4.37 11.36
C ALA A 523 -26.83 -5.70 11.60
N HIS A 524 -26.41 -6.74 10.88
CA HIS A 524 -26.82 -8.12 11.14
C HIS A 524 -25.80 -8.78 12.05
N GLN A 525 -26.19 -8.98 13.31
CA GLN A 525 -25.37 -9.62 14.34
C GLN A 525 -26.02 -10.92 14.80
N ASP A 526 -25.25 -11.80 15.45
CA ASP A 526 -25.81 -13.03 16.04
C ASP A 526 -26.90 -12.76 17.09
N SER A 527 -26.86 -11.58 17.73
CA SER A 527 -27.87 -11.11 18.69
C SER A 527 -29.17 -10.63 18.04
N GLY A 528 -29.17 -10.36 16.74
CA GLY A 528 -30.30 -9.81 16.00
C GLY A 528 -29.89 -8.73 15.00
N ILE A 529 -30.91 -8.09 14.41
CA ILE A 529 -30.73 -6.96 13.51
C ILE A 529 -30.82 -5.68 14.34
N HIS A 530 -29.79 -4.84 14.22
CA HIS A 530 -29.70 -3.56 14.93
C HIS A 530 -29.59 -2.40 13.95
N ILE A 531 -30.28 -1.30 14.23
CA ILE A 531 -30.35 -0.13 13.34
C ILE A 531 -29.82 1.10 14.08
N LEU A 532 -28.78 1.73 13.54
CA LEU A 532 -28.21 2.97 14.03
C LEU A 532 -28.40 4.07 12.98
N ALA A 533 -29.19 5.10 13.29
CA ALA A 533 -29.58 6.12 12.31
C ALA A 533 -29.46 7.55 12.86
N GLY A 534 -28.98 8.49 12.05
CA GLY A 534 -28.97 9.90 12.42
C GLY A 534 -28.21 10.82 11.46
N PRO A 535 -28.14 12.12 11.79
CA PRO A 535 -27.51 13.12 10.93
C PRO A 535 -25.98 13.08 11.01
N ILE A 536 -25.32 13.32 9.87
CA ILE A 536 -23.84 13.29 9.77
C ILE A 536 -23.17 14.63 10.08
N ALA A 537 -23.85 15.75 9.85
CA ALA A 537 -23.26 17.08 10.09
C ALA A 537 -22.65 17.26 11.50
N PRO A 538 -23.26 16.78 12.60
CA PRO A 538 -22.63 16.82 13.93
C PRO A 538 -21.33 16.03 14.06
N TRP A 539 -21.18 14.93 13.30
CA TRP A 539 -19.96 14.11 13.28
C TRP A 539 -18.83 14.80 12.50
N ARG A 540 -19.15 15.51 11.40
CA ARG A 540 -18.16 16.35 10.69
C ARG A 540 -17.65 17.49 11.56
N ALA A 541 -18.55 18.16 12.28
CA ALA A 541 -18.17 19.21 13.21
C ALA A 541 -17.28 18.68 14.35
N LEU A 542 -17.46 17.42 14.77
CA LEU A 542 -16.58 16.76 15.74
C LEU A 542 -15.17 16.55 15.16
N SER A 543 -15.03 16.08 13.91
CA SER A 543 -13.71 15.88 13.30
C SER A 543 -12.89 17.17 13.15
N GLU A 544 -13.56 18.33 13.07
CA GLU A 544 -12.91 19.65 12.98
C GLU A 544 -12.49 20.22 14.35
N THR A 545 -12.92 19.62 15.47
CA THR A 545 -12.55 20.12 16.80
C THR A 545 -11.07 19.87 17.12
N THR A 546 -10.40 20.88 17.67
CA THR A 546 -9.03 20.75 18.19
C THR A 546 -8.99 19.79 19.39
N GLU A 547 -7.82 19.24 19.70
CA GLU A 547 -7.59 18.32 20.84
C GLU A 547 -7.85 18.93 22.25
N ASP A 548 -8.55 20.05 22.35
CA ASP A 548 -9.11 20.48 23.63
C ASP A 548 -10.13 19.45 24.10
N THR A 549 -9.75 18.71 25.14
CA THR A 549 -10.51 17.60 25.72
C THR A 549 -11.96 17.96 26.03
N ASP A 550 -12.25 19.22 26.39
CA ASP A 550 -13.58 19.63 26.83
C ASP A 550 -14.48 20.04 25.65
N ALA A 551 -13.93 20.75 24.66
CA ALA A 551 -14.63 21.06 23.40
C ALA A 551 -14.93 19.79 22.59
N HIS A 552 -13.97 18.86 22.56
CA HIS A 552 -14.13 17.57 21.90
C HIS A 552 -15.22 16.71 22.57
N GLN A 553 -15.29 16.70 23.91
CA GLN A 553 -16.35 16.00 24.64
C GLN A 553 -17.75 16.56 24.34
N LEU A 554 -17.91 17.89 24.30
CA LEU A 554 -19.18 18.51 23.94
C LEU A 554 -19.59 18.19 22.50
N ALA A 555 -18.65 18.25 21.56
CA ALA A 555 -18.90 17.92 20.16
C ALA A 555 -19.29 16.44 20.00
N PHE A 556 -18.63 15.54 20.74
CA PHE A 556 -18.94 14.12 20.72
C PHE A 556 -20.34 13.83 21.25
N LEU A 557 -20.71 14.46 22.38
CA LEU A 557 -22.06 14.34 22.91
C LEU A 557 -23.10 14.89 21.93
N ARG A 558 -22.84 16.05 21.31
CA ARG A 558 -23.71 16.64 20.28
C ARG A 558 -23.92 15.69 19.10
N ALA A 559 -22.87 14.97 18.69
CA ALA A 559 -22.95 14.01 17.61
C ALA A 559 -23.87 12.83 17.93
N GLN A 560 -23.88 12.37 19.17
CA GLN A 560 -24.71 11.24 19.61
C GLN A 560 -26.18 11.60 19.88
N LEU A 561 -26.48 12.81 20.35
CA LEU A 561 -27.82 13.20 20.83
C LEU A 561 -28.93 13.12 19.78
N ARG A 562 -28.60 13.25 18.49
CA ARG A 562 -29.58 13.22 17.39
C ARG A 562 -29.72 11.85 16.73
N TRP A 563 -28.97 10.87 17.18
CA TRP A 563 -29.00 9.54 16.62
C TRP A 563 -29.93 8.62 17.41
N THR A 564 -30.39 7.57 16.73
CA THR A 564 -31.24 6.54 17.29
C THR A 564 -30.59 5.17 17.12
N TYR A 565 -30.74 4.32 18.12
CA TYR A 565 -30.39 2.90 18.11
C TYR A 565 -31.68 2.10 18.30
N ASP A 566 -32.02 1.25 17.33
CA ASP A 566 -33.27 0.47 17.26
C ASP A 566 -34.52 1.34 17.45
N GLY A 567 -34.52 2.54 16.85
CA GLY A 567 -35.60 3.52 16.92
C GLY A 567 -35.71 4.26 18.27
N THR A 568 -34.82 3.99 19.23
CA THR A 568 -34.75 4.70 20.50
C THR A 568 -33.59 5.69 20.51
N PRO A 569 -33.65 6.83 21.24
CA PRO A 569 -32.52 7.74 21.33
C PRO A 569 -31.24 7.02 21.76
N TRP A 570 -30.15 7.24 21.02
CA TRP A 570 -28.89 6.55 21.25
C TRP A 570 -28.39 6.80 22.70
N LEU A 571 -28.53 8.03 23.19
CA LEU A 571 -28.27 8.36 24.59
C LEU A 571 -29.58 8.40 25.41
N PRO A 572 -29.72 7.61 26.48
CA PRO A 572 -30.87 7.70 27.37
C PRO A 572 -30.96 9.07 28.02
N THR A 573 -32.17 9.62 28.14
CA THR A 573 -32.42 10.91 28.80
C THR A 573 -31.84 10.97 30.22
N SER A 574 -31.90 9.86 30.98
CA SER A 574 -31.31 9.78 32.32
C SER A 574 -29.79 9.94 32.33
N PHE A 575 -29.10 9.42 31.31
CA PHE A 575 -27.66 9.59 31.13
C PHE A 575 -27.34 11.06 30.80
N VAL A 576 -28.06 11.63 29.82
CA VAL A 576 -27.89 13.03 29.39
C VAL A 576 -28.09 13.99 30.56
N ARG A 577 -29.18 13.84 31.32
CA ARG A 577 -29.48 14.63 32.52
C ARG A 577 -28.38 14.53 33.57
N ARG A 578 -27.88 13.32 33.87
CA ARG A 578 -26.81 13.11 34.84
C ARG A 578 -25.50 13.75 34.40
N TRP A 579 -25.09 13.52 33.15
CA TRP A 579 -23.86 14.07 32.60
C TRP A 579 -23.91 15.61 32.60
N MET A 580 -24.98 16.21 32.06
CA MET A 580 -25.12 17.66 32.01
C MET A 580 -25.24 18.29 33.39
N ALA A 581 -25.89 17.63 34.36
CA ALA A 581 -25.93 18.09 35.75
C ALA A 581 -24.53 18.09 36.39
N GLY A 582 -23.72 17.05 36.16
CA GLY A 582 -22.33 17.01 36.61
C GLY A 582 -21.49 18.14 35.99
N GLN A 583 -21.64 18.37 34.69
CA GLN A 583 -20.98 19.46 33.98
C GLN A 583 -21.44 20.84 34.46
N ALA A 584 -22.73 21.02 34.75
CA ALA A 584 -23.27 22.25 35.32
C ALA A 584 -22.72 22.52 36.72
N ALA A 585 -22.59 21.49 37.56
CA ALA A 585 -21.98 21.62 38.89
C ALA A 585 -20.52 22.05 38.82
N ASN A 586 -19.75 21.52 37.87
CA ASN A 586 -18.37 21.95 37.61
C ASN A 586 -18.32 23.39 37.09
N ALA A 587 -19.20 23.74 36.13
CA ALA A 587 -19.26 25.09 35.57
C ALA A 587 -19.57 26.15 36.63
N LEU A 588 -20.41 25.84 37.62
CA LEU A 588 -20.75 26.74 38.73
C LEU A 588 -19.57 27.08 39.64
N GLN A 589 -18.46 26.32 39.59
CA GLN A 589 -17.24 26.61 40.35
C GLN A 589 -16.32 27.62 39.64
N ALA A 590 -16.56 27.90 38.35
CA ALA A 590 -15.78 28.84 37.56
C ALA A 590 -16.18 30.30 37.82
N THR A 591 -15.44 31.25 37.26
CA THR A 591 -15.83 32.66 37.31
C THR A 591 -17.19 32.89 36.63
N PRO A 592 -18.01 33.87 37.07
CA PRO A 592 -19.38 34.03 36.57
C PRO A 592 -19.50 34.13 35.05
N ALA A 593 -18.55 34.80 34.39
CA ALA A 593 -18.56 34.93 32.93
C ALA A 593 -18.36 33.57 32.23
N THR A 594 -17.34 32.81 32.65
CA THR A 594 -17.05 31.47 32.13
C THR A 594 -18.18 30.48 32.42
N ALA A 595 -18.71 30.53 33.65
CA ALA A 595 -19.82 29.68 34.09
C ALA A 595 -21.09 29.93 33.25
N VAL A 596 -21.46 31.19 33.02
CA VAL A 596 -22.63 31.53 32.19
C VAL A 596 -22.44 31.10 30.73
N ALA A 597 -21.24 31.22 30.17
CA ALA A 597 -20.96 30.76 28.82
C ALA A 597 -21.15 29.23 28.71
N ARG A 598 -20.52 28.47 29.61
CA ARG A 598 -20.63 27.00 29.62
C ARG A 598 -22.06 26.51 29.89
N LEU A 599 -22.77 27.11 30.83
CA LEU A 599 -24.16 26.74 31.12
C LEU A 599 -25.11 27.02 29.94
N ARG A 600 -24.82 28.05 29.11
CA ARG A 600 -25.57 28.30 27.87
C ARG A 600 -25.34 27.20 26.84
N GLU A 601 -24.10 26.75 26.65
CA GLU A 601 -23.77 25.63 25.77
C GLU A 601 -24.47 24.34 26.20
N LEU A 602 -24.43 24.02 27.50
CA LEU A 602 -25.14 22.87 28.06
C LEU A 602 -26.67 22.98 27.84
N ARG A 603 -27.23 24.19 27.98
CA ARG A 603 -28.66 24.42 27.74
C ARG A 603 -29.02 24.20 26.27
N GLU A 604 -28.17 24.65 25.34
CA GLU A 604 -28.37 24.40 23.91
C GLU A 604 -28.33 22.90 23.58
N LEU A 605 -27.47 22.13 24.24
CA LEU A 605 -27.46 20.67 24.11
C LEU A 605 -28.72 20.02 24.72
N ALA A 606 -29.25 20.53 25.83
CA ALA A 606 -30.50 20.05 26.41
C ALA A 606 -31.70 20.27 25.48
N VAL A 607 -31.75 21.44 24.82
CA VAL A 607 -32.74 21.73 23.77
C VAL A 607 -32.57 20.79 22.59
N LEU A 608 -31.32 20.53 22.16
CA LEU A 608 -31.02 19.58 21.08
C LEU A 608 -31.47 18.16 21.42
N ALA A 609 -31.34 17.76 22.69
CA ALA A 609 -31.80 16.49 23.23
C ALA A 609 -33.33 16.42 23.44
N THR A 610 -34.07 17.49 23.10
CA THR A 610 -35.52 17.63 23.34
C THR A 610 -35.92 17.47 24.81
N ASP A 611 -35.06 17.89 25.74
CA ASP A 611 -35.27 17.80 27.19
C ASP A 611 -35.56 19.18 27.80
N ASP A 612 -36.83 19.60 27.72
CA ASP A 612 -37.29 20.91 28.18
C ASP A 612 -37.06 21.13 29.68
N ASP A 613 -37.22 20.08 30.51
CA ASP A 613 -36.98 20.17 31.95
C ASP A 613 -35.50 20.48 32.24
N LEU A 614 -34.59 19.84 31.51
CA LEU A 614 -33.16 20.07 31.67
C LEU A 614 -32.75 21.46 31.17
N ALA A 615 -33.31 21.90 30.04
CA ALA A 615 -33.10 23.25 29.53
C ALA A 615 -33.64 24.32 30.51
N TRP A 616 -34.78 24.07 31.14
CA TRP A 616 -35.34 24.90 32.20
C TRP A 616 -34.41 24.97 33.41
N ALA A 617 -33.94 23.81 33.91
CA ALA A 617 -33.08 23.76 35.08
C ALA A 617 -31.72 24.47 34.85
N LEU A 618 -31.13 24.30 33.66
CA LEU A 618 -29.91 25.00 33.25
C LEU A 618 -30.13 26.51 33.10
N SER A 619 -31.33 26.94 32.68
CA SER A 619 -31.70 28.36 32.67
C SER A 619 -31.77 28.94 34.09
N GLY A 620 -32.25 28.15 35.06
CA GLY A 620 -32.18 28.48 36.48
C GLY A 620 -30.74 28.65 36.97
N ALA A 621 -29.85 27.72 36.64
CA ALA A 621 -28.43 27.83 36.97
C ALA A 621 -27.79 29.10 36.39
N ILE A 622 -28.08 29.46 35.13
CA ILE A 622 -27.61 30.71 34.51
C ILE A 622 -28.10 31.94 35.29
N ARG A 623 -29.37 31.97 35.72
CA ARG A 623 -29.91 33.07 36.54
C ARG A 623 -29.20 33.15 37.88
N HIS A 624 -28.96 32.01 38.54
CA HIS A 624 -28.24 31.95 39.80
C HIS A 624 -26.82 32.51 39.69
N THR A 625 -26.06 32.12 38.67
CA THR A 625 -24.70 32.63 38.44
C THR A 625 -24.67 34.16 38.24
N ARG A 626 -25.72 34.74 37.64
CA ARG A 626 -25.79 36.19 37.37
C ARG A 626 -26.23 37.02 38.58
N LEU A 627 -27.20 36.50 39.33
CA LEU A 627 -27.90 37.25 40.39
C LEU A 627 -27.44 36.85 41.80
N GLY A 628 -26.64 35.79 41.92
CA GLY A 628 -26.17 35.25 43.20
C GLY A 628 -27.32 34.78 44.07
N GLN A 629 -27.22 35.05 45.38
CA GLN A 629 -28.24 34.67 46.38
C GLN A 629 -29.61 35.33 46.17
N ASN A 630 -29.71 36.34 45.30
CA ASN A 630 -30.97 37.01 44.98
C ASN A 630 -31.78 36.28 43.88
N SER A 631 -31.31 35.15 43.36
CA SER A 631 -32.05 34.36 42.37
C SER A 631 -33.13 33.49 43.04
N ASP A 632 -34.29 33.35 42.39
CA ASP A 632 -35.37 32.41 42.75
C ASP A 632 -35.14 30.97 42.25
N ALA A 633 -33.97 30.66 41.70
CA ALA A 633 -33.65 29.41 40.97
C ALA A 633 -33.44 28.15 41.84
N THR A 634 -34.02 28.11 43.05
CA THR A 634 -33.75 27.04 44.03
C THR A 634 -34.28 25.68 43.57
N ALA A 635 -35.45 25.66 42.92
CA ALA A 635 -36.06 24.42 42.42
C ALA A 635 -35.22 23.81 41.29
N GLU A 636 -34.75 24.64 40.36
CA GLU A 636 -33.91 24.27 39.23
C GLU A 636 -32.57 23.68 39.68
N LEU A 637 -31.90 24.32 40.65
CA LEU A 637 -30.63 23.83 41.20
C LEU A 637 -30.80 22.51 41.96
N THR A 638 -31.92 22.35 42.67
CA THR A 638 -32.26 21.10 43.37
C THR A 638 -32.48 19.98 42.35
N GLN A 639 -33.14 20.28 41.24
CA GLN A 639 -33.38 19.31 40.17
C GLN A 639 -32.07 18.86 39.50
N LEU A 640 -31.16 19.80 39.19
CA LEU A 640 -29.82 19.45 38.68
C LEU A 640 -29.06 18.57 39.66
N THR A 641 -29.08 18.91 40.96
CA THR A 641 -28.42 18.10 42.00
C THR A 641 -28.99 16.68 42.07
N THR A 642 -30.31 16.56 41.94
CA THR A 642 -31.02 15.28 41.91
C THR A 642 -30.60 14.44 40.71
N TRP A 643 -30.53 15.02 39.51
CA TRP A 643 -30.05 14.30 38.32
C TRP A 643 -28.57 13.95 38.39
N GLY A 644 -27.73 14.80 38.96
CA GLY A 644 -26.29 14.51 39.12
C GLY A 644 -26.01 13.31 40.04
N THR A 645 -26.90 13.03 40.98
CA THR A 645 -26.80 11.92 41.94
C THR A 645 -27.61 10.69 41.56
N ALA A 646 -28.52 10.79 40.59
CA ALA A 646 -29.34 9.68 40.12
C ALA A 646 -28.47 8.58 39.47
N PRO A 647 -28.80 7.29 39.69
CA PRO A 647 -28.17 6.21 38.94
C PRO A 647 -28.57 6.33 37.46
N ALA A 648 -27.59 6.58 36.60
CA ALA A 648 -27.73 6.42 35.17
C ALA A 648 -27.00 5.15 34.76
N ALA A 649 -27.75 4.12 34.37
CA ALA A 649 -27.16 3.03 33.62
C ALA A 649 -26.76 3.60 32.25
N GLY A 650 -25.47 3.52 31.92
CA GLY A 650 -25.06 3.68 30.54
C GLY A 650 -25.75 2.59 29.71
N PRO A 651 -26.12 2.85 28.45
CA PRO A 651 -26.60 1.82 27.55
C PRO A 651 -25.74 0.56 27.63
N THR A 652 -26.36 -0.62 27.54
CA THR A 652 -25.71 -1.92 27.72
C THR A 652 -24.53 -2.13 26.77
N TRP A 653 -24.59 -1.57 25.55
CA TRP A 653 -23.48 -1.59 24.58
C TRP A 653 -22.27 -0.73 25.00
N TRP A 654 -22.44 0.26 25.88
CA TRP A 654 -21.34 1.08 26.39
C TRP A 654 -20.49 0.34 27.44
N GLN A 655 -21.08 -0.64 28.14
CA GLN A 655 -20.37 -1.42 29.16
C GLN A 655 -19.30 -2.36 28.55
N ASN A 656 -19.45 -2.70 27.27
CA ASN A 656 -18.47 -3.48 26.51
C ASN A 656 -17.37 -2.61 25.86
N TYR A 657 -17.52 -1.27 25.88
CA TYR A 657 -16.54 -0.35 25.34
C TYR A 657 -15.41 -0.12 26.37
N LYS A 658 -14.35 -0.94 26.31
CA LYS A 658 -13.05 -0.50 26.82
C LYS A 658 -12.51 0.51 25.82
N ALA A 659 -12.44 1.78 26.20
CA ALA A 659 -11.78 2.78 25.37
C ALA A 659 -10.41 2.23 24.94
N PRO A 660 -10.09 2.22 23.63
CA PRO A 660 -8.75 1.89 23.21
C PRO A 660 -7.80 2.85 23.92
N ASN A 661 -6.79 2.31 24.60
CA ASN A 661 -5.72 3.13 25.17
C ASN A 661 -5.09 3.91 24.00
N ARG A 662 -5.46 5.18 23.87
CA ARG A 662 -4.74 6.15 23.06
C ARG A 662 -3.58 6.71 23.87
#